data_AF-A0A7C5YEP1-F1
#
_entry.id   AF-A0A7C5YEP1-F1
#
_cell.length_a   1.000
_cell.length_b   1.000
_cell.length_c   1.000
_cell.angle_alpha   90.00
_cell.angle_beta   90.00
_cell.angle_gamma   90.00
#
_symmetry.space_group_name_H-M   'P 1'
#
loop_
_entity.id
_entity.type
_entity.pdbx_description
1 polymer ?
#
loop_
_entity_poly.entity_id
_entity_poly.type
_entity_poly.pdbx_seq_one_letter_code
_entity_poly.pdbx_strand_id
1 'polypeptide(L)'
;MQNLVSIISRRLNRDFSTIFKAGIGAEAIRDLLADIELEKESRELRRIIAQSKGPKRTRAIKRLEIVEAFRKSRNRPEWMILEVLPVLPPDLRPLVQLEGGRFATSDVNDLYRRIINRNNRLKKLYEIKAPESIINHEKRLLQEAVDALIDNSKKTRPVLGSSGRPLKSLSDLLKGKEGRFRRNLLGKRVDYSGRSVIVIDPKLKLHQCGLPRVMAKELFKPFIMRWLDLHEGPTTLKAIKRMLEQEDNEAVWRAVEEVTKQHPVLLNRAPTLHRLSIEAFEPVLVDDRSIHIHPLVCPPFNADFDGDQMAVHVPLSTMAQAEARLLMMATNNIFSPASGAPLMSPAYDIAMGCYYLTQLTRRKSEEKYKDMIKTKPEKLPHKYEDPELLLLFARNGWVDFDEKVVVVINGSQEKMDVRSALLRYLSSMGKVFKDPEKAVQLWELGKADLHEDIMVNWNGEWILTTPGRVLFNRLLPNGFPFVNEIVSKSKLRTIVTQLFEAFWVKSLVEDDKLTLILPGVGNFSLKKGWNCVINEVFEKVKDKTAIRVKYKDEKLSLDAAVERGLIEYYGQTNEPLVQFLDDVKELGFHIATISGLSLSIKDLDVKTRRDEIVAQTMELVEKWQEATRQGEMSQFERDDKITQEWLKATRAVSDEIMESIDRFNPLYMMADSGARGRKEQIVQLCGMRGLMANALGMLIHDLPVTSNFREGLPLLQYFVGTFSSRRSLADTALRTADAGYLTRRLVDVAQDVVIRAFDCGTDDGFDMTPIYDESGQVVMQLWERIWGRIAAERVVDPRTRKVIVDKNEMITMTKAKEIEEAGITKVKVRSPMTCALPHGICAMCYGMDLSTRRLVDIGEAVGIVAAQSIGEPGTQFTMRTFHTVVGPSIVEIRQYKTRREAALREITERAREEMGISEMLRIIRQTPRGLREEEQKEQRMKWWVRLHVPRRRGLLRVEELFDARRPLGQSIIAEYDGVVREIIKKGIWRIVLDIEVPVEDLEKHIGMEIVEDVVSPRSKSIIVRKGEKVAEDLIEKIRKSGVNKVKVKRAYVVPFHAEFKVKEGDRVEAGQQLTGGTINPHAFLALRGVKAVQDYLLREIQTIYRLQGIDINDKHIEIIIRQMLRKRRVKDPGDTDLLPGQLVDRATLEYENARVRALGKREATADWVLMGIMHAAESTESWLSAASFQRTTQALTDAAIKGKVDHLIGLKENVIIGRLIPAGTGFFSRAKTRLITPEESKMFPATSESE
;
A
#
# COMPACT_ATOMS: atom_id res chain seq x y z
N MET A 1 -55.19 22.11 -19.14
CA MET A 1 -56.33 21.90 -18.23
C MET A 1 -56.92 23.20 -17.71
N GLN A 2 -56.17 24.15 -17.12
CA GLN A 2 -56.72 25.46 -16.71
C GLN A 2 -57.38 26.24 -17.85
N ASN A 3 -56.74 26.34 -19.04
CA ASN A 3 -57.39 26.93 -20.22
C ASN A 3 -58.65 26.16 -20.64
N LEU A 4 -58.64 24.83 -20.48
CA LEU A 4 -59.78 23.99 -20.84
C LEU A 4 -60.95 24.26 -19.90
N VAL A 5 -60.68 24.51 -18.62
CA VAL A 5 -61.68 24.87 -17.61
C VAL A 5 -62.13 26.31 -17.72
N SER A 6 -61.26 27.27 -18.05
CA SER A 6 -61.70 28.65 -18.30
C SER A 6 -62.60 28.74 -19.53
N ILE A 7 -62.30 27.92 -20.57
CA ILE A 7 -63.15 27.76 -21.75
C ILE A 7 -64.47 27.09 -21.39
N ILE A 8 -64.47 26.03 -20.57
CA ILE A 8 -65.68 25.32 -20.12
C ILE A 8 -66.53 26.23 -19.21
N SER A 9 -65.94 26.95 -18.25
CA SER A 9 -66.62 27.92 -17.39
C SER A 9 -67.22 29.08 -18.19
N ARG A 10 -66.51 29.61 -19.20
CA ARG A 10 -67.08 30.62 -20.13
C ARG A 10 -68.22 30.07 -20.98
N ARG A 11 -68.12 28.82 -21.47
CA ARG A 11 -69.16 28.21 -22.32
C ARG A 11 -70.41 27.81 -21.54
N LEU A 12 -70.27 27.33 -20.31
CA LEU A 12 -71.37 26.82 -19.49
C LEU A 12 -71.88 27.84 -18.46
N ASN A 13 -71.29 29.03 -18.42
CA ASN A 13 -71.62 30.13 -17.50
C ASN A 13 -71.74 29.69 -16.02
N ARG A 14 -70.91 28.72 -15.63
CA ARG A 14 -70.82 28.16 -14.27
C ARG A 14 -69.37 28.17 -13.83
N ASP A 15 -69.14 28.49 -12.56
CA ASP A 15 -67.80 28.54 -12.00
C ASP A 15 -67.34 27.13 -11.59
N PHE A 16 -66.42 26.55 -12.36
CA PHE A 16 -65.84 25.21 -12.08
C PHE A 16 -64.49 25.33 -11.33
N SER A 17 -64.12 26.54 -10.90
CA SER A 17 -62.86 26.83 -10.20
C SER A 17 -62.74 26.16 -8.82
N THR A 18 -63.85 25.75 -8.21
CA THR A 18 -63.88 25.09 -6.90
C THR A 18 -63.66 23.57 -6.95
N ILE A 19 -63.72 22.94 -8.13
CA ILE A 19 -63.68 21.47 -8.27
C ILE A 19 -62.25 20.92 -8.34
N PHE A 20 -61.30 21.69 -8.87
CA PHE A 20 -59.89 21.30 -8.90
C PHE A 20 -59.00 22.53 -8.77
N LYS A 21 -57.97 22.44 -7.90
CA LYS A 21 -56.92 23.45 -7.76
C LYS A 21 -55.75 23.04 -8.67
N ALA A 22 -55.35 23.91 -9.58
CA ALA A 22 -54.16 23.70 -10.41
C ALA A 22 -53.22 24.89 -10.23
N GLY A 23 -51.92 24.62 -10.15
CA GLY A 23 -50.87 25.63 -10.04
C GLY A 23 -49.66 25.27 -10.91
N ILE A 24 -48.77 26.24 -11.13
CA ILE A 24 -47.54 26.08 -11.91
C ILE A 24 -46.36 26.56 -11.06
N GLY A 25 -45.20 25.93 -11.23
CA GLY A 25 -43.95 26.36 -10.59
C GLY A 25 -43.76 25.80 -9.17
N ALA A 26 -42.85 26.41 -8.42
CA ALA A 26 -42.42 25.92 -7.11
C ALA A 26 -43.55 25.92 -6.05
N GLU A 27 -44.48 26.88 -6.12
CA GLU A 27 -45.64 26.98 -5.22
C GLU A 27 -46.55 25.73 -5.33
N ALA A 28 -46.80 25.26 -6.55
CA ALA A 28 -47.61 24.06 -6.76
C ALA A 28 -46.92 22.80 -6.24
N ILE A 29 -45.59 22.72 -6.37
CA ILE A 29 -44.81 21.60 -5.83
C ILE A 29 -44.81 21.63 -4.30
N ARG A 30 -44.71 22.82 -3.68
CA ARG A 30 -44.77 22.98 -2.22
C ARG A 30 -46.11 22.49 -1.68
N ASP A 31 -47.22 22.94 -2.26
CA ASP A 31 -48.57 22.52 -1.85
C ASP A 31 -48.71 20.98 -1.99
N LEU A 32 -48.24 20.40 -3.10
CA LEU A 32 -48.22 18.93 -3.28
C LEU A 32 -47.35 18.19 -2.26
N LEU A 33 -46.21 18.75 -1.87
CA LEU A 33 -45.31 18.15 -0.88
C LEU A 33 -45.89 18.24 0.54
N ALA A 34 -46.59 19.33 0.86
CA ALA A 34 -47.27 19.52 2.14
C ALA A 34 -48.44 18.55 2.33
N ASP A 35 -49.13 18.17 1.24
CA ASP A 35 -50.24 17.21 1.27
C ASP A 35 -49.79 15.73 1.42
N ILE A 36 -48.48 15.44 1.33
CA ILE A 36 -47.98 14.04 1.42
C ILE A 36 -47.99 13.55 2.86
N GLU A 37 -48.86 12.58 3.14
CA GLU A 37 -48.83 11.80 4.38
C GLU A 37 -47.76 10.68 4.33
N LEU A 38 -46.56 10.96 4.88
CA LEU A 38 -45.43 10.02 4.89
C LEU A 38 -45.76 8.64 5.50
N GLU A 39 -46.60 8.62 6.54
CA GLU A 39 -46.99 7.38 7.26
C GLU A 39 -47.88 6.45 6.42
N LYS A 40 -48.76 7.05 5.62
CA LYS A 40 -49.64 6.33 4.70
C LYS A 40 -48.83 5.79 3.53
N GLU A 41 -47.96 6.62 2.95
CA GLU A 41 -47.10 6.25 1.82
C GLU A 41 -46.11 5.12 2.20
N SER A 42 -45.51 5.16 3.39
CA SER A 42 -44.62 4.08 3.87
C SER A 42 -45.37 2.74 3.96
N ARG A 43 -46.58 2.72 4.53
CA ARG A 43 -47.41 1.50 4.63
C ARG A 43 -47.78 0.94 3.26
N GLU A 44 -48.14 1.81 2.32
CA GLU A 44 -48.48 1.39 0.95
C GLU A 44 -47.27 0.82 0.21
N LEU A 45 -46.12 1.50 0.29
CA LEU A 45 -44.88 1.02 -0.34
C LEU A 45 -44.42 -0.32 0.25
N ARG A 46 -44.55 -0.54 1.56
CA ARG A 46 -44.26 -1.84 2.19
C ARG A 46 -45.18 -2.95 1.66
N ARG A 47 -46.48 -2.68 1.47
CA ARG A 47 -47.43 -3.64 0.85
C ARG A 47 -47.03 -3.95 -0.59
N ILE A 48 -46.68 -2.93 -1.39
CA ILE A 48 -46.24 -3.11 -2.78
C ILE A 48 -44.98 -3.98 -2.85
N ILE A 49 -44.03 -3.79 -1.93
CA ILE A 49 -42.80 -4.59 -1.87
C ILE A 49 -43.08 -6.06 -1.54
N ALA A 50 -44.06 -6.33 -0.69
CA ALA A 50 -44.46 -7.70 -0.35
C ALA A 50 -45.15 -8.42 -1.53
N GLN A 51 -45.99 -7.72 -2.29
CA GLN A 51 -46.81 -8.30 -3.36
C GLN A 51 -46.10 -8.35 -4.73
N SER A 52 -45.20 -7.40 -5.02
CA SER A 52 -44.62 -7.23 -6.36
C SER A 52 -43.24 -7.88 -6.48
N LYS A 53 -42.95 -8.49 -7.63
CA LYS A 53 -41.58 -8.94 -8.02
C LYS A 53 -41.01 -8.06 -9.15
N GLY A 54 -39.70 -8.11 -9.34
CA GLY A 54 -39.03 -7.42 -10.46
C GLY A 54 -38.86 -5.89 -10.31
N PRO A 55 -38.87 -5.11 -11.40
CA PRO A 55 -38.52 -3.68 -11.40
C PRO A 55 -39.44 -2.80 -10.55
N LYS A 56 -40.72 -3.17 -10.44
CA LYS A 56 -41.71 -2.44 -9.62
C LYS A 56 -41.32 -2.49 -8.14
N ARG A 57 -40.86 -3.65 -7.66
CA ARG A 57 -40.33 -3.82 -6.30
C ARG A 57 -39.08 -2.96 -6.07
N THR A 58 -38.13 -2.95 -7.01
CA THR A 58 -36.90 -2.15 -6.88
C THR A 58 -37.18 -0.65 -6.81
N ARG A 59 -38.13 -0.13 -7.59
CA ARG A 59 -38.55 1.28 -7.49
C ARG A 59 -39.24 1.57 -6.16
N ALA A 60 -40.11 0.68 -5.70
CA ALA A 60 -40.80 0.82 -4.42
C ALA A 60 -39.81 0.85 -3.25
N ILE A 61 -38.78 -0.02 -3.24
CA ILE A 61 -37.71 -0.02 -2.23
C ILE A 61 -36.98 1.33 -2.19
N LYS A 62 -36.53 1.84 -3.35
CA LYS A 62 -35.83 3.13 -3.42
C LYS A 62 -36.69 4.30 -2.94
N ARG A 63 -37.98 4.29 -3.26
CA ARG A 63 -38.92 5.32 -2.81
C ARG A 63 -39.16 5.21 -1.30
N LEU A 64 -39.33 3.98 -0.79
CA LEU A 64 -39.50 3.73 0.64
C LEU A 64 -38.29 4.20 1.45
N GLU A 65 -37.07 4.03 0.94
CA GLU A 65 -35.85 4.51 1.60
C GLU A 65 -35.90 6.03 1.85
N ILE A 66 -36.36 6.81 0.87
CA ILE A 66 -36.48 8.28 1.00
C ILE A 66 -37.62 8.65 1.95
N VAL A 67 -38.78 7.99 1.85
CA VAL A 67 -39.92 8.24 2.74
C VAL A 67 -39.57 7.94 4.20
N GLU A 68 -38.91 6.81 4.45
CA GLU A 68 -38.40 6.45 5.77
C GLU A 68 -37.34 7.42 6.28
N ALA A 69 -36.46 7.92 5.40
CA ALA A 69 -35.47 8.94 5.76
C ALA A 69 -36.14 10.22 6.28
N PHE A 70 -37.16 10.75 5.58
CA PHE A 70 -37.92 11.92 6.04
C PHE A 70 -38.69 11.65 7.32
N ARG A 71 -39.30 10.47 7.44
CA ARG A 71 -40.02 10.08 8.66
C ARG A 71 -39.11 10.04 9.88
N LYS A 72 -37.93 9.42 9.74
CA LYS A 72 -36.94 9.30 10.84
C LYS A 72 -36.28 10.63 11.18
N SER A 73 -35.99 11.47 10.18
CA SER A 73 -35.32 12.77 10.39
C SER A 73 -36.24 13.85 10.96
N ARG A 74 -37.56 13.64 10.95
CA ARG A 74 -38.60 14.63 11.29
C ARG A 74 -38.56 15.88 10.40
N ASN A 75 -37.80 15.85 9.30
CA ASN A 75 -37.80 16.91 8.31
C ASN A 75 -39.08 16.84 7.49
N ARG A 76 -39.61 18.00 7.11
CA ARG A 76 -40.79 18.07 6.26
C ARG A 76 -40.40 18.24 4.78
N PRO A 77 -41.00 17.49 3.84
CA PRO A 77 -40.63 17.57 2.41
C PRO A 77 -40.78 18.97 1.80
N GLU A 78 -41.76 19.76 2.25
CA GLU A 78 -42.02 21.11 1.75
C GLU A 78 -40.86 22.09 2.00
N TRP A 79 -39.98 21.82 2.97
CA TRP A 79 -38.78 22.63 3.25
C TRP A 79 -37.75 22.61 2.12
N MET A 80 -37.89 21.72 1.13
CA MET A 80 -37.09 21.77 -0.10
C MET A 80 -37.37 23.02 -0.95
N ILE A 81 -38.53 23.66 -0.77
CA ILE A 81 -38.91 24.89 -1.46
C ILE A 81 -38.51 26.08 -0.58
N LEU A 82 -37.54 26.86 -1.04
CA LEU A 82 -36.99 28.00 -0.30
C LEU A 82 -37.92 29.21 -0.36
N GLU A 83 -38.43 29.64 0.78
CA GLU A 83 -39.16 30.91 0.92
C GLU A 83 -38.26 32.05 1.39
N VAL A 84 -37.21 31.72 2.15
CA VAL A 84 -36.21 32.66 2.67
C VAL A 84 -34.82 32.20 2.23
N LEU A 85 -34.04 33.10 1.63
CA LEU A 85 -32.67 32.84 1.20
C LEU A 85 -31.67 33.52 2.16
N PRO A 86 -30.84 32.77 2.90
CA PRO A 86 -29.83 33.36 3.76
C PRO A 86 -28.68 33.99 2.95
N VAL A 87 -28.14 35.10 3.47
CA VAL A 87 -27.02 35.84 2.86
C VAL A 87 -25.77 35.65 3.71
N LEU A 88 -24.63 35.32 3.07
CA LEU A 88 -23.36 35.19 3.78
C LEU A 88 -22.93 36.53 4.43
N PRO A 89 -22.33 36.49 5.63
CA PRO A 89 -21.69 37.66 6.25
C PRO A 89 -20.67 38.33 5.32
N PRO A 90 -20.53 39.68 5.33
CA PRO A 90 -19.61 40.41 4.47
C PRO A 90 -18.16 39.93 4.51
N ASP A 91 -17.66 39.51 5.67
CA ASP A 91 -16.27 39.04 5.85
C ASP A 91 -15.96 37.77 5.06
N LEU A 92 -16.97 36.94 4.79
CA LEU A 92 -16.84 35.74 3.95
C LEU A 92 -16.98 36.04 2.44
N ARG A 93 -17.30 37.29 2.09
CA ARG A 93 -17.44 37.79 0.70
C ARG A 93 -16.78 39.17 0.55
N PRO A 94 -15.49 39.29 0.89
CA PRO A 94 -14.84 40.58 1.07
C PRO A 94 -14.77 41.40 -0.22
N LEU A 95 -14.70 42.71 -0.03
CA LEU A 95 -14.41 43.70 -1.06
C LEU A 95 -13.07 44.31 -0.69
N VAL A 96 -12.03 43.94 -1.44
CA VAL A 96 -10.64 44.31 -1.16
C VAL A 96 -10.22 45.42 -2.11
N GLN A 97 -9.71 46.52 -1.56
CA GLN A 97 -9.14 47.59 -2.36
C GLN A 97 -7.77 47.16 -2.88
N LEU A 98 -7.59 47.24 -4.20
CA LEU A 98 -6.31 47.01 -4.87
C LEU A 98 -5.54 48.34 -4.98
N GLU A 99 -4.22 48.24 -5.18
CA GLU A 99 -3.38 49.38 -5.51
C GLU A 99 -3.90 50.07 -6.79
N GLY A 100 -4.16 51.38 -6.71
CA GLY A 100 -4.80 52.17 -7.78
C GLY A 100 -6.31 52.39 -7.63
N GLY A 101 -6.89 52.17 -6.44
CA GLY A 101 -8.27 52.58 -6.12
C GLY A 101 -9.37 51.69 -6.70
N ARG A 102 -9.00 50.62 -7.42
CA ARG A 102 -9.93 49.60 -7.91
C ARG A 102 -10.31 48.64 -6.78
N PHE A 103 -11.53 48.13 -6.81
CA PHE A 103 -12.00 47.13 -5.85
C PHE A 103 -12.09 45.75 -6.48
N ALA A 104 -11.48 44.76 -5.84
CA ALA A 104 -11.71 43.35 -6.11
C ALA A 104 -12.90 42.88 -5.27
N THR A 105 -13.88 42.26 -5.91
CA THR A 105 -15.08 41.74 -5.24
C THR A 105 -15.17 40.23 -5.40
N SER A 106 -15.70 39.54 -4.38
CA SER A 106 -16.04 38.13 -4.49
C SER A 106 -17.16 37.89 -5.52
N ASP A 107 -17.01 36.87 -6.37
CA ASP A 107 -17.99 36.47 -7.40
C ASP A 107 -19.41 36.27 -6.84
N VAL A 108 -19.51 35.83 -5.58
CA VAL A 108 -20.78 35.59 -4.88
C VAL A 108 -21.58 36.89 -4.68
N ASN A 109 -20.91 38.04 -4.55
CA ASN A 109 -21.59 39.35 -4.42
C ASN A 109 -22.37 39.70 -5.69
N ASP A 110 -21.84 39.37 -6.87
CA ASP A 110 -22.53 39.62 -8.14
C ASP A 110 -23.75 38.71 -8.30
N LEU A 111 -23.66 37.46 -7.84
CA LEU A 111 -24.79 36.52 -7.83
C LEU A 111 -25.89 36.99 -6.87
N TYR A 112 -25.55 37.43 -5.67
CA TYR A 112 -26.52 38.02 -4.73
C TYR A 112 -27.18 39.27 -5.30
N ARG A 113 -26.40 40.18 -5.91
CA ARG A 113 -26.93 41.40 -6.52
C ARG A 113 -27.97 41.09 -7.59
N ARG A 114 -27.73 40.07 -8.42
CA ARG A 114 -28.70 39.63 -9.43
C ARG A 114 -30.01 39.15 -8.80
N ILE A 115 -29.94 38.34 -7.74
CA ILE A 115 -31.14 37.84 -7.04
C ILE A 115 -31.92 39.00 -6.42
N ILE A 116 -31.26 39.90 -5.71
CA ILE A 116 -31.90 41.06 -5.06
C ILE A 116 -32.61 41.92 -6.11
N ASN A 117 -31.95 42.21 -7.23
CA ASN A 117 -32.54 43.00 -8.30
C ASN A 117 -33.77 42.32 -8.92
N ARG A 118 -33.72 41.00 -9.14
CA ARG A 118 -34.85 40.22 -9.67
C ARG A 118 -36.01 40.14 -8.67
N ASN A 119 -35.71 39.93 -7.39
CA ASN A 119 -36.71 39.88 -6.33
C ASN A 119 -37.44 41.24 -6.17
N ASN A 120 -36.69 42.34 -6.14
CA ASN A 120 -37.26 43.68 -6.08
C ASN A 120 -38.09 44.01 -7.32
N ARG A 121 -37.65 43.56 -8.51
CA ARG A 121 -38.42 43.72 -9.75
C ARG A 121 -39.72 42.92 -9.73
N LEU A 122 -39.68 41.67 -9.27
CA LEU A 122 -40.86 40.83 -9.12
C LEU A 122 -41.86 41.45 -8.13
N LYS A 123 -41.37 41.98 -7.00
CA LYS A 123 -42.21 42.69 -6.02
C LYS A 123 -42.93 43.90 -6.63
N LYS A 124 -42.22 44.72 -7.40
CA LYS A 124 -42.82 45.85 -8.13
C LYS A 124 -43.86 45.40 -9.16
N LEU A 125 -43.63 44.28 -9.86
CA LEU A 125 -44.61 43.74 -10.81
C LEU A 125 -45.90 43.27 -10.12
N TYR A 126 -45.80 42.75 -8.90
CA TYR A 126 -46.97 42.44 -8.08
C TYR A 126 -47.73 43.69 -7.66
N GLU A 127 -47.03 44.74 -7.23
CA GLU A 127 -47.63 46.03 -6.85
C GLU A 127 -48.41 46.66 -8.01
N ILE A 128 -47.89 46.56 -9.24
CA ILE A 128 -48.50 47.10 -10.47
C ILE A 128 -49.59 46.15 -11.04
N LYS A 129 -49.82 44.97 -10.43
CA LYS A 129 -50.76 43.94 -10.91
C LYS A 129 -50.53 43.56 -12.39
N ALA A 130 -49.27 43.33 -12.76
CA ALA A 130 -48.91 42.94 -14.12
C ALA A 130 -49.56 41.59 -14.54
N PRO A 131 -49.76 41.34 -15.86
CA PRO A 131 -50.28 40.07 -16.35
C PRO A 131 -49.49 38.85 -15.86
N GLU A 132 -50.18 37.74 -15.60
CA GLU A 132 -49.58 36.51 -15.06
C GLU A 132 -48.44 35.95 -15.93
N SER A 133 -48.49 36.12 -17.25
CA SER A 133 -47.41 35.69 -18.16
C SER A 133 -46.08 36.38 -17.84
N ILE A 134 -46.11 37.67 -17.50
CA ILE A 134 -44.92 38.47 -17.15
C ILE A 134 -44.44 38.07 -15.76
N ILE A 135 -45.35 37.91 -14.80
CA ILE A 135 -45.02 37.44 -13.44
C ILE A 135 -44.35 36.06 -13.52
N ASN A 136 -44.91 35.13 -14.28
CA ASN A 136 -44.36 33.78 -14.46
C ASN A 136 -42.97 33.81 -15.13
N HIS A 137 -42.77 34.71 -16.09
CA HIS A 137 -41.46 34.90 -16.70
C HIS A 137 -40.42 35.42 -15.68
N GLU A 138 -40.76 36.42 -14.87
CA GLU A 138 -39.85 36.98 -13.87
C GLU A 138 -39.61 35.98 -12.72
N LYS A 139 -40.63 35.20 -12.31
CA LYS A 139 -40.46 34.06 -11.37
C LYS A 139 -39.43 33.06 -11.91
N ARG A 140 -39.48 32.72 -13.20
CA ARG A 140 -38.50 31.83 -13.84
C ARG A 140 -37.09 32.44 -13.81
N LEU A 141 -36.94 33.72 -14.12
CA LEU A 141 -35.64 34.41 -14.07
C LEU A 141 -35.08 34.49 -12.64
N LEU A 142 -35.95 34.69 -11.64
CA LEU A 142 -35.55 34.66 -10.23
C LEU A 142 -35.09 33.27 -9.83
N GLN A 143 -35.83 32.21 -10.19
CA GLN A 143 -35.41 30.82 -9.99
C GLN A 143 -34.05 30.56 -10.63
N GLU A 144 -33.85 31.00 -11.88
CA GLU A 144 -32.58 30.83 -12.56
C GLU A 144 -31.42 31.57 -11.85
N ALA A 145 -31.68 32.74 -11.27
CA ALA A 145 -30.68 33.49 -10.50
C ALA A 145 -30.32 32.77 -9.18
N VAL A 146 -31.32 32.23 -8.47
CA VAL A 146 -31.12 31.44 -7.24
C VAL A 146 -30.35 30.16 -7.54
N ASP A 147 -30.73 29.43 -8.60
CA ASP A 147 -30.02 28.22 -9.03
C ASP A 147 -28.54 28.52 -9.33
N ALA A 148 -28.23 29.67 -9.94
CA ALA A 148 -26.85 30.06 -10.23
C ALA A 148 -26.05 30.43 -8.97
N LEU A 149 -26.69 31.00 -7.94
CA LEU A 149 -26.03 31.23 -6.64
C LEU A 149 -25.71 29.90 -5.95
N ILE A 150 -26.64 28.94 -5.95
CA ILE A 150 -26.46 27.64 -5.28
C ILE A 150 -25.44 26.78 -6.03
N ASP A 151 -25.60 26.58 -7.34
CA ASP A 151 -24.70 25.77 -8.17
C ASP A 151 -24.71 26.22 -9.65
N ASN A 152 -23.80 27.15 -9.99
CA ASN A 152 -23.65 27.66 -11.35
C ASN A 152 -23.04 26.61 -12.31
N SER A 153 -22.22 25.70 -11.78
CA SER A 153 -21.45 24.74 -12.56
C SER A 153 -22.32 23.67 -13.25
N LYS A 154 -23.49 23.36 -12.69
CA LYS A 154 -24.39 22.33 -13.19
C LYS A 154 -25.28 22.81 -14.34
N LYS A 155 -25.33 24.13 -14.59
CA LYS A 155 -26.14 24.70 -15.67
C LYS A 155 -25.49 24.48 -17.03
N THR A 156 -26.31 24.17 -18.04
CA THR A 156 -25.86 24.07 -19.45
C THR A 156 -25.23 25.37 -19.94
N ARG A 157 -25.71 26.52 -19.44
CA ARG A 157 -25.15 27.85 -19.70
C ARG A 157 -24.86 28.53 -18.35
N PRO A 158 -23.61 28.54 -17.88
CA PRO A 158 -23.27 29.18 -16.63
C PRO A 158 -23.34 30.71 -16.76
N VAL A 159 -23.66 31.37 -15.65
CA VAL A 159 -23.62 32.84 -15.58
C VAL A 159 -22.17 33.30 -15.59
N LEU A 160 -21.84 34.13 -16.58
CA LEU A 160 -20.49 34.68 -16.77
C LEU A 160 -20.35 36.04 -16.08
N GLY A 161 -19.15 36.31 -15.57
CA GLY A 161 -18.75 37.61 -15.06
C GLY A 161 -18.23 38.53 -16.16
N SER A 162 -17.78 39.73 -15.78
CA SER A 162 -17.27 40.75 -16.72
C SER A 162 -16.06 40.31 -17.54
N SER A 163 -15.28 39.34 -17.04
CA SER A 163 -14.12 38.78 -17.73
C SER A 163 -14.43 37.56 -18.61
N GLY A 164 -15.70 37.22 -18.82
CA GLY A 164 -16.11 36.06 -19.62
C GLY A 164 -15.93 34.70 -18.92
N ARG A 165 -15.34 34.68 -17.72
CA ARG A 165 -15.26 33.46 -16.87
C ARG A 165 -16.58 33.19 -16.14
N PRO A 166 -16.95 31.92 -15.90
CA PRO A 166 -18.10 31.61 -15.06
C PRO A 166 -17.88 32.09 -13.63
N LEU A 167 -18.91 32.69 -13.03
CA LEU A 167 -18.88 33.13 -11.64
C LEU A 167 -18.88 31.91 -10.70
N LYS A 168 -18.04 31.94 -9.66
CA LYS A 168 -18.00 30.90 -8.62
C LYS A 168 -19.27 30.97 -7.74
N SER A 169 -19.98 29.86 -7.61
CA SER A 169 -21.18 29.71 -6.77
C SER A 169 -20.86 29.25 -5.35
N LEU A 170 -21.88 29.18 -4.48
CA LEU A 170 -21.71 28.67 -3.11
C LEU A 170 -21.24 27.22 -3.07
N SER A 171 -21.75 26.37 -3.98
CA SER A 171 -21.27 25.00 -4.13
C SER A 171 -19.81 24.94 -4.57
N ASP A 172 -19.35 25.86 -5.42
CA ASP A 172 -17.97 25.87 -5.91
C ASP A 172 -16.97 26.30 -4.82
N LEU A 173 -17.41 27.10 -3.83
CA LEU A 173 -16.60 27.41 -2.65
C LEU A 173 -16.34 26.18 -1.76
N LEU A 174 -17.21 25.17 -1.83
CA LEU A 174 -17.09 23.93 -1.05
C LEU A 174 -16.41 22.81 -1.84
N LYS A 175 -16.72 22.70 -3.15
CA LYS A 175 -16.24 21.63 -4.03
C LYS A 175 -14.83 21.87 -4.56
N GLY A 176 -14.22 20.79 -5.08
CA GLY A 176 -12.99 20.87 -5.85
C GLY A 176 -11.72 21.01 -5.01
N LYS A 177 -10.56 21.12 -5.67
CA LYS A 177 -9.25 21.23 -5.00
C LYS A 177 -9.09 22.55 -4.23
N GLU A 178 -9.62 23.64 -4.77
CA GLU A 178 -9.61 24.96 -4.10
C GLU A 178 -10.70 25.14 -3.05
N GLY A 179 -11.65 24.19 -2.95
CA GLY A 179 -12.77 24.27 -2.02
C GLY A 179 -12.35 24.18 -0.56
N ARG A 180 -13.21 24.71 0.32
CA ARG A 180 -12.93 24.86 1.76
C ARG A 180 -12.50 23.55 2.44
N PHE A 181 -13.15 22.43 2.13
CA PHE A 181 -12.83 21.11 2.72
C PHE A 181 -11.41 20.62 2.41
N ARG A 182 -10.87 20.92 1.22
CA ARG A 182 -9.57 20.39 0.79
C ARG A 182 -8.43 21.39 0.98
N ARG A 183 -8.61 22.65 0.58
CA ARG A 183 -7.52 23.64 0.60
C ARG A 183 -7.28 24.25 1.97
N ASN A 184 -8.33 24.49 2.76
CA ASN A 184 -8.22 25.29 3.98
C ASN A 184 -8.27 24.46 5.26
N LEU A 185 -8.99 23.33 5.24
CA LEU A 185 -9.21 22.52 6.44
C LEU A 185 -8.20 21.37 6.58
N LEU A 186 -7.64 20.85 5.48
CA LEU A 186 -6.68 19.73 5.51
C LEU A 186 -5.23 20.17 5.24
N GLY A 187 -5.01 21.10 4.30
CA GLY A 187 -3.70 21.71 4.07
C GLY A 187 -3.64 23.11 4.66
N LYS A 188 -2.57 23.45 5.39
CA LYS A 188 -2.36 24.80 5.92
C LYS A 188 -0.91 25.22 5.75
N ARG A 189 -0.68 26.53 5.65
CA ARG A 189 0.66 27.10 5.87
C ARG A 189 0.89 27.19 7.37
N VAL A 190 2.11 26.90 7.80
CA VAL A 190 2.51 26.84 9.21
C VAL A 190 3.55 27.92 9.46
N ASP A 191 3.44 28.63 10.59
CA ASP A 191 4.25 29.82 10.87
C ASP A 191 5.69 29.46 11.30
N TYR A 192 5.85 28.55 12.26
CA TYR A 192 7.15 28.13 12.80
C TYR A 192 7.82 27.08 11.91
N SER A 193 8.09 27.46 10.66
CA SER A 193 8.74 26.61 9.67
C SER A 193 9.72 27.34 8.77
N GLY A 194 10.74 26.62 8.32
CA GLY A 194 11.80 27.11 7.43
C GLY A 194 12.13 26.07 6.37
N ARG A 195 12.87 26.46 5.33
CA ARG A 195 13.37 25.53 4.32
C ARG A 195 14.75 25.96 3.85
N SER A 196 15.66 25.00 3.69
CA SER A 196 16.94 25.21 3.02
C SER A 196 17.36 23.98 2.23
N VAL A 197 18.43 24.13 1.44
CA VAL A 197 19.12 23.02 0.77
C VAL A 197 19.81 22.14 1.81
N ILE A 198 19.85 20.84 1.55
CA ILE A 198 20.50 19.88 2.43
C ILE A 198 21.91 19.53 1.97
N VAL A 199 22.80 19.29 2.92
CA VAL A 199 24.16 18.81 2.70
C VAL A 199 24.46 17.65 3.63
N ILE A 200 25.41 16.80 3.24
CA ILE A 200 25.83 15.65 4.04
C ILE A 200 26.82 16.10 5.12
N ASP A 201 26.65 15.59 6.34
CA ASP A 201 27.67 15.70 7.38
C ASP A 201 27.89 14.35 8.08
N PRO A 202 29.01 13.67 7.82
CA PRO A 202 29.28 12.36 8.39
C PRO A 202 29.63 12.39 9.88
N LYS A 203 29.96 13.57 10.45
CA LYS A 203 30.35 13.70 11.86
C LYS A 203 29.16 13.74 12.81
N LEU A 204 27.97 14.08 12.30
CA LEU A 204 26.74 14.07 13.08
C LEU A 204 26.45 12.65 13.59
N LYS A 205 25.84 12.56 14.76
CA LYS A 205 25.24 11.31 15.27
C LYS A 205 23.83 11.13 14.72
N LEU A 206 23.31 9.90 14.77
CA LEU A 206 22.04 9.56 14.11
C LEU A 206 20.83 10.42 14.55
N HIS A 207 20.79 10.89 15.80
CA HIS A 207 19.71 11.74 16.33
C HIS A 207 19.90 13.24 16.05
N GLN A 208 21.01 13.66 15.43
CA GLN A 208 21.37 15.07 15.26
C GLN A 208 21.16 15.57 13.83
N CYS A 209 20.83 16.85 13.69
CA CYS A 209 20.86 17.56 12.41
C CYS A 209 21.55 18.91 12.54
N GLY A 210 22.28 19.36 11.51
CA GLY A 210 22.85 20.70 11.51
C GLY A 210 21.82 21.74 11.07
N LEU A 211 21.56 22.74 11.92
CA LEU A 211 20.64 23.83 11.64
C LEU A 211 21.40 25.16 11.50
N PRO A 212 21.22 25.90 10.39
CA PRO A 212 21.83 27.22 10.22
C PRO A 212 21.50 28.17 11.37
N ARG A 213 22.51 28.84 11.92
CA ARG A 213 22.35 29.85 13.00
C ARG A 213 21.28 30.89 12.67
N VAL A 214 21.29 31.41 11.45
CA VAL A 214 20.32 32.42 10.96
C VAL A 214 18.90 31.87 10.92
N MET A 215 18.74 30.61 10.49
CA MET A 215 17.43 29.96 10.46
C MET A 215 16.93 29.69 11.89
N ALA A 216 17.78 29.20 12.77
CA ALA A 216 17.44 28.93 14.17
C ALA A 216 16.97 30.20 14.89
N LYS A 217 17.66 31.33 14.68
CA LYS A 217 17.28 32.64 15.25
C LYS A 217 15.84 33.05 14.93
N GLU A 218 15.40 32.86 13.68
CA GLU A 218 14.02 33.20 13.29
C GLU A 218 13.00 32.15 13.74
N LEU A 219 13.34 30.86 13.66
CA LEU A 219 12.44 29.78 14.08
C LEU A 219 12.14 29.80 15.59
N PHE A 220 13.15 30.07 16.41
CA PHE A 220 13.04 30.07 17.88
C PHE A 220 12.81 31.46 18.48
N LYS A 221 12.48 32.45 17.64
CA LYS A 221 12.38 33.86 18.03
C LYS A 221 11.60 34.13 19.33
N PRO A 222 10.38 33.57 19.56
CA PRO A 222 9.66 33.84 20.81
C PRO A 222 10.35 33.28 22.05
N PHE A 223 11.02 32.13 21.93
CA PHE A 223 11.75 31.49 23.02
C PHE A 223 13.03 32.27 23.36
N ILE A 224 13.73 32.75 22.33
CA ILE A 224 14.89 33.64 22.49
C ILE A 224 14.48 34.94 23.17
N MET A 225 13.37 35.56 22.74
CA MET A 225 12.84 36.78 23.38
C MET A 225 12.57 36.56 24.87
N ARG A 226 11.95 35.43 25.22
CA ARG A 226 11.68 35.06 26.62
C ARG A 226 12.96 34.81 27.42
N TRP A 227 13.95 34.16 26.82
CA TRP A 227 15.22 33.89 27.47
C TRP A 227 15.99 35.19 27.79
N LEU A 228 16.02 36.13 26.83
CA LEU A 228 16.64 37.45 26.99
C LEU A 228 15.95 38.27 28.09
N ASP A 229 14.62 38.27 28.13
CA ASP A 229 13.85 38.97 29.17
C ASP A 229 14.15 38.44 30.59
N LEU A 230 14.43 37.14 30.72
CA LEU A 230 14.75 36.49 32.00
C LEU A 230 16.21 36.71 32.46
N HIS A 231 17.17 36.78 31.54
CA HIS A 231 18.61 36.76 31.88
C HIS A 231 19.31 38.12 31.73
N GLU A 232 18.94 38.93 30.74
CA GLU A 232 19.53 40.27 30.51
C GLU A 232 18.74 41.38 31.25
N GLY A 233 17.67 41.00 31.97
CA GLY A 233 16.81 41.88 32.74
C GLY A 233 15.54 42.33 31.98
N PRO A 234 14.49 42.78 32.69
CA PRO A 234 13.21 43.12 32.08
C PRO A 234 13.36 44.32 31.15
N THR A 235 13.38 44.05 29.85
CA THR A 235 13.45 45.05 28.80
C THR A 235 12.13 45.07 28.03
N THR A 236 11.71 46.24 27.56
CA THR A 236 10.47 46.30 26.76
C THR A 236 10.58 45.41 25.52
N LEU A 237 9.48 44.78 25.09
CA LEU A 237 9.44 43.95 23.87
C LEU A 237 10.04 44.65 22.63
N LYS A 238 9.98 45.99 22.57
CA LYS A 238 10.62 46.78 21.50
C LYS A 238 12.15 46.77 21.58
N ALA A 239 12.72 46.84 22.78
CA ALA A 239 14.17 46.75 22.98
C ALA A 239 14.70 45.36 22.63
N ILE A 240 14.01 44.29 23.06
CA ILE A 240 14.35 42.91 22.69
C ILE A 240 14.28 42.70 21.17
N LYS A 241 13.24 43.25 20.51
CA LYS A 241 13.17 43.22 19.03
C LYS A 241 14.35 43.95 18.37
N ARG A 242 14.78 45.10 18.89
CA ARG A 242 15.96 45.80 18.39
C ARG A 242 17.25 44.98 18.59
N MET A 243 17.40 44.30 19.73
CA MET A 243 18.54 43.39 19.96
C MET A 243 18.55 42.22 18.97
N LEU A 244 17.37 41.67 18.66
CA LEU A 244 17.24 40.62 17.65
C LEU A 244 17.51 41.11 16.22
N GLU A 245 17.25 42.38 15.91
CA GLU A 245 17.58 42.96 14.60
C GLU A 245 19.08 43.24 14.43
N GLN A 246 19.84 43.38 15.53
CA GLN A 246 21.29 43.50 15.49
C GLN A 246 21.94 42.13 15.18
N GLU A 247 22.83 42.09 14.19
CA GLU A 247 23.50 40.85 13.77
C GLU A 247 24.63 40.43 14.72
N ASP A 248 25.34 41.39 15.32
CA ASP A 248 26.55 41.16 16.14
C ASP A 248 26.28 41.02 17.65
N ASN A 249 25.04 40.82 18.07
CA ASN A 249 24.72 40.77 19.49
C ASN A 249 25.05 39.39 20.10
N GLU A 250 26.13 39.30 20.88
CA GLU A 250 26.58 38.06 21.54
C GLU A 250 25.51 37.44 22.46
N ALA A 251 24.71 38.27 23.16
CA ALA A 251 23.67 37.77 24.06
C ALA A 251 22.58 37.02 23.28
N VAL A 252 22.26 37.46 22.06
CA VAL A 252 21.30 36.77 21.18
C VAL A 252 21.85 35.42 20.74
N TRP A 253 23.13 35.33 20.37
CA TRP A 253 23.72 34.07 19.92
C TRP A 253 23.87 33.06 21.06
N ARG A 254 24.21 33.51 22.28
CA ARG A 254 24.15 32.66 23.49
C ARG A 254 22.73 32.18 23.76
N ALA A 255 21.74 33.05 23.62
CA ALA A 255 20.34 32.68 23.78
C ALA A 255 19.90 31.63 22.74
N VAL A 256 20.33 31.75 21.48
CA VAL A 256 20.05 30.77 20.43
C VAL A 256 20.65 29.41 20.79
N GLU A 257 21.91 29.37 21.23
CA GLU A 257 22.60 28.13 21.65
C GLU A 257 21.88 27.43 22.81
N GLU A 258 21.53 28.17 23.87
CA GLU A 258 20.85 27.57 25.04
C GLU A 258 19.40 27.16 24.76
N VAL A 259 18.65 27.96 23.97
CA VAL A 259 17.25 27.65 23.64
C VAL A 259 17.13 26.46 22.68
N THR A 260 18.08 26.31 21.75
CA THR A 260 18.04 25.20 20.78
C THR A 260 18.50 23.89 21.39
N LYS A 261 19.33 23.95 22.44
CA LYS A 261 19.79 22.77 23.17
C LYS A 261 18.59 22.02 23.78
N GLN A 262 18.53 20.72 23.52
CA GLN A 262 17.42 19.86 23.95
C GLN A 262 16.03 20.29 23.43
N HIS A 263 15.94 21.09 22.36
CA HIS A 263 14.66 21.35 21.69
C HIS A 263 14.61 20.63 20.33
N PRO A 264 13.87 19.51 20.20
CA PRO A 264 13.85 18.74 18.96
C PRO A 264 13.20 19.53 17.82
N VAL A 265 13.67 19.34 16.60
CA VAL A 265 13.07 19.89 15.37
C VAL A 265 12.61 18.76 14.46
N LEU A 266 11.56 18.99 13.67
CA LEU A 266 11.07 18.03 12.69
C LEU A 266 11.60 18.40 11.30
N LEU A 267 12.32 17.49 10.66
CA LEU A 267 12.69 17.61 9.25
C LEU A 267 11.67 16.89 8.38
N ASN A 268 11.27 17.51 7.28
CA ASN A 268 10.31 16.97 6.32
C ASN A 268 10.80 17.18 4.89
N ARG A 269 10.77 16.10 4.09
CA ARG A 269 11.03 16.16 2.64
C ARG A 269 9.75 15.94 1.85
N ALA A 270 9.50 16.81 0.88
CA ALA A 270 8.43 16.65 -0.09
C ALA A 270 8.96 15.90 -1.34
N PRO A 271 8.21 14.95 -1.91
CA PRO A 271 6.89 14.46 -1.48
C PRO A 271 6.97 13.47 -0.29
N THR A 272 6.09 13.65 0.69
CA THR A 272 5.96 12.75 1.85
C THR A 272 5.15 11.51 1.47
N LEU A 273 5.81 10.37 1.23
CA LEU A 273 5.16 9.12 0.81
C LEU A 273 4.77 8.21 1.97
N HIS A 274 5.53 8.27 3.06
CA HIS A 274 5.32 7.49 4.28
C HIS A 274 5.69 8.31 5.51
N ARG A 275 5.37 7.81 6.71
CA ARG A 275 5.62 8.56 7.96
C ARG A 275 7.09 8.90 8.23
N LEU A 276 8.04 8.05 7.83
CA LEU A 276 9.50 8.30 8.00
C LEU A 276 10.05 9.42 7.10
N SER A 277 9.24 10.02 6.22
CA SER A 277 9.63 11.25 5.53
C SER A 277 9.50 12.48 6.43
N ILE A 278 9.09 12.30 7.69
CA ILE A 278 9.11 13.31 8.76
C ILE A 278 9.72 12.66 10.00
N GLU A 279 10.89 13.14 10.41
CA GLU A 279 11.60 12.63 11.59
C GLU A 279 12.05 13.79 12.48
N ALA A 280 12.20 13.49 13.77
CA ALA A 280 12.71 14.42 14.76
C ALA A 280 14.22 14.27 14.92
N PHE A 281 14.89 15.41 15.08
CA PHE A 281 16.32 15.52 15.32
C PHE A 281 16.61 16.57 16.39
N GLU A 282 17.74 16.43 17.05
CA GLU A 282 18.31 17.49 17.88
C GLU A 282 19.13 18.44 17.00
N PRO A 283 18.84 19.76 17.03
CA PRO A 283 19.56 20.73 16.23
C PRO A 283 20.96 20.99 16.81
N VAL A 284 21.97 20.87 15.95
CA VAL A 284 23.34 21.33 16.18
C VAL A 284 23.52 22.58 15.33
N LEU A 285 23.92 23.70 15.94
CA LEU A 285 24.06 24.94 15.18
C LEU A 285 25.27 24.87 14.25
N VAL A 286 25.06 25.26 13.00
CA VAL A 286 26.12 25.36 11.99
C VAL A 286 26.19 26.79 11.44
N ASP A 287 27.39 27.22 11.06
CA ASP A 287 27.65 28.55 10.49
C ASP A 287 27.30 28.64 8.99
N ASP A 288 26.93 27.51 8.37
CA ASP A 288 26.45 27.48 6.98
C ASP A 288 24.97 27.89 6.85
N ARG A 289 24.52 28.13 5.62
CA ARG A 289 23.11 28.38 5.26
C ARG A 289 22.34 27.10 4.92
N SER A 290 23.01 25.96 4.82
CA SER A 290 22.44 24.66 4.45
C SER A 290 22.12 23.82 5.69
N ILE A 291 21.16 22.92 5.57
CA ILE A 291 20.83 21.97 6.64
C ILE A 291 21.75 20.76 6.50
N HIS A 292 22.50 20.41 7.55
CA HIS A 292 23.35 19.22 7.52
C HIS A 292 22.56 18.00 7.98
N ILE A 293 22.69 16.90 7.25
CA ILE A 293 21.93 15.67 7.50
C ILE A 293 22.86 14.47 7.62
N HIS A 294 22.47 13.57 8.51
CA HIS A 294 23.12 12.28 8.70
C HIS A 294 22.94 11.35 7.48
N PRO A 295 23.99 10.70 6.94
CA PRO A 295 23.88 9.90 5.72
C PRO A 295 22.91 8.70 5.81
N LEU A 296 22.76 8.10 6.99
CA LEU A 296 21.88 6.93 7.17
C LEU A 296 20.38 7.28 7.14
N VAL A 297 19.99 8.56 7.27
CA VAL A 297 18.58 8.97 7.21
C VAL A 297 18.13 9.34 5.79
N CYS A 298 19.05 9.40 4.82
CA CYS A 298 18.73 9.70 3.43
C CYS A 298 17.76 8.69 2.78
N PRO A 299 17.88 7.35 2.99
CA PRO A 299 16.94 6.40 2.40
C PRO A 299 15.48 6.59 2.87
N PRO A 300 15.18 6.76 4.17
CA PRO A 300 13.84 7.16 4.63
C PRO A 300 13.31 8.46 3.99
N PHE A 301 14.12 9.50 3.88
CA PHE A 301 13.67 10.72 3.19
C PHE A 301 13.61 10.57 1.67
N ASN A 302 14.18 9.51 1.11
CA ASN A 302 14.48 9.33 -0.32
C ASN A 302 15.28 10.51 -0.89
N ALA A 303 16.17 11.10 -0.08
CA ALA A 303 16.89 12.34 -0.36
C ALA A 303 18.27 12.09 -0.95
N ASP A 304 18.69 13.00 -1.83
CA ASP A 304 20.06 13.12 -2.36
C ASP A 304 20.59 14.54 -2.16
N PHE A 305 21.83 14.79 -2.56
CA PHE A 305 22.56 16.04 -2.27
C PHE A 305 22.85 16.84 -3.56
N ASP A 306 21.97 16.79 -4.55
CA ASP A 306 22.12 17.46 -5.86
C ASP A 306 21.36 18.80 -5.96
N GLY A 307 20.78 19.28 -4.86
CA GLY A 307 19.98 20.50 -4.78
C GLY A 307 18.66 20.35 -4.03
N ASP A 308 18.39 19.15 -3.52
CA ASP A 308 17.25 18.82 -2.67
C ASP A 308 17.11 19.76 -1.46
N GLN A 309 15.85 19.98 -1.06
CA GLN A 309 15.50 20.89 0.03
C GLN A 309 14.62 20.17 1.06
N MET A 310 14.84 20.50 2.33
CA MET A 310 13.99 20.03 3.43
C MET A 310 13.38 21.19 4.20
N ALA A 311 12.14 20.97 4.65
CA ALA A 311 11.45 21.87 5.55
C ALA A 311 11.74 21.49 7.01
N VAL A 312 11.95 22.50 7.84
CA VAL A 312 12.13 22.38 9.29
C VAL A 312 10.87 22.89 9.97
N HIS A 313 10.37 22.17 10.97
CA HIS A 313 9.25 22.60 11.81
C HIS A 313 9.64 22.52 13.30
N VAL A 314 9.23 23.52 14.08
CA VAL A 314 9.53 23.55 15.53
C VAL A 314 8.29 23.13 16.35
N PRO A 315 8.34 22.03 17.11
CA PRO A 315 7.28 21.69 18.06
C PRO A 315 7.26 22.68 19.22
N LEU A 316 6.09 23.27 19.50
CA LEU A 316 5.99 24.34 20.50
C LEU A 316 5.58 23.83 21.88
N SER A 317 4.55 22.98 21.97
CA SER A 317 4.05 22.47 23.25
C SER A 317 4.98 21.40 23.81
N THR A 318 5.03 21.27 25.13
CA THR A 318 5.78 20.20 25.81
C THR A 318 5.34 18.81 25.35
N MET A 319 4.04 18.59 25.14
CA MET A 319 3.50 17.35 24.57
C MET A 319 4.05 17.06 23.16
N ALA A 320 4.11 18.07 22.29
CA ALA A 320 4.65 17.89 20.94
C ALA A 320 6.17 17.63 20.95
N GLN A 321 6.91 18.23 21.89
CA GLN A 321 8.33 17.96 22.09
C GLN A 321 8.56 16.53 22.60
N ALA A 322 7.74 16.05 23.55
CA ALA A 322 7.78 14.68 24.03
C ALA A 322 7.42 13.67 22.92
N GLU A 323 6.39 13.95 22.12
CA GLU A 323 6.04 13.13 20.93
C GLU A 323 7.20 13.07 19.93
N ALA A 324 7.83 14.22 19.64
CA ALA A 324 8.97 14.28 18.75
C ALA A 324 10.13 13.40 19.28
N ARG A 325 10.45 13.49 20.57
CA ARG A 325 11.54 12.72 21.20
C ARG A 325 11.26 11.23 21.29
N LEU A 326 10.06 10.84 21.73
CA LEU A 326 9.75 9.44 22.02
C LEU A 326 9.33 8.66 20.77
N LEU A 327 8.58 9.30 19.86
CA LEU A 327 7.97 8.60 18.72
C LEU A 327 8.67 8.90 17.39
N MET A 328 9.13 10.14 17.19
CA MET A 328 9.60 10.58 15.86
C MET A 328 11.12 10.65 15.74
N MET A 329 11.88 10.49 16.83
CA MET A 329 13.34 10.54 16.82
C MET A 329 13.92 9.51 15.85
N ALA A 330 14.88 9.92 15.02
CA ALA A 330 15.46 9.07 13.98
C ALA A 330 16.03 7.74 14.53
N THR A 331 16.55 7.74 15.76
CA THR A 331 17.08 6.54 16.45
C THR A 331 16.05 5.45 16.71
N ASN A 332 14.77 5.81 16.79
CA ASN A 332 13.67 4.87 17.02
C ASN A 332 13.11 4.30 15.70
N ASN A 333 13.46 4.94 14.57
CA ASN A 333 12.80 4.77 13.27
C ASN A 333 13.67 3.99 12.26
N ILE A 334 14.40 2.98 12.74
CA ILE A 334 15.36 2.20 11.94
C ILE A 334 14.67 1.26 10.94
N PHE A 335 13.50 0.72 11.28
CA PHE A 335 12.81 -0.31 10.50
C PHE A 335 11.67 0.24 9.65
N SER A 336 11.49 -0.36 8.47
CA SER A 336 10.36 -0.06 7.59
C SER A 336 9.03 -0.47 8.22
N PRO A 337 8.03 0.42 8.28
CA PRO A 337 6.68 0.03 8.68
C PRO A 337 5.98 -0.88 7.65
N ALA A 338 6.50 -0.98 6.41
CA ALA A 338 5.90 -1.80 5.36
C ALA A 338 6.31 -3.28 5.43
N SER A 339 7.59 -3.55 5.70
CA SER A 339 8.18 -4.90 5.67
C SER A 339 8.86 -5.33 6.97
N GLY A 340 9.17 -4.40 7.88
CA GLY A 340 9.95 -4.65 9.10
C GLY A 340 11.45 -4.84 8.86
N ALA A 341 11.91 -4.64 7.61
CA ALA A 341 13.31 -4.69 7.27
C ALA A 341 14.01 -3.35 7.60
N PRO A 342 15.30 -3.35 7.98
CA PRO A 342 16.00 -2.13 8.35
C PRO A 342 16.16 -1.23 7.11
N LEU A 343 15.72 0.02 7.22
CA LEU A 343 15.81 1.07 6.20
C LEU A 343 17.11 1.86 6.34
N MET A 344 17.48 2.22 7.57
CA MET A 344 18.71 2.93 7.92
C MET A 344 19.91 1.96 7.95
N SER A 345 20.05 1.15 6.89
CA SER A 345 21.22 0.28 6.71
C SER A 345 22.31 1.03 5.95
N PRO A 346 23.60 0.82 6.29
CA PRO A 346 24.67 1.48 5.56
C PRO A 346 24.68 1.08 4.07
N ALA A 347 24.88 2.08 3.21
CA ALA A 347 24.80 1.96 1.76
C ALA A 347 25.90 2.80 1.09
N TYR A 348 26.02 2.69 -0.25
CA TYR A 348 26.99 3.42 -1.04
C TYR A 348 28.43 3.27 -0.51
N ASP A 349 29.08 4.37 -0.18
CA ASP A 349 30.49 4.43 0.23
C ASP A 349 30.74 3.63 1.51
N ILE A 350 29.80 3.61 2.45
CA ILE A 350 29.94 2.85 3.71
C ILE A 350 29.98 1.35 3.39
N ALA A 351 29.04 0.88 2.56
CA ALA A 351 28.98 -0.52 2.16
C ALA A 351 30.20 -0.91 1.31
N MET A 352 30.67 -0.01 0.45
CA MET A 352 31.88 -0.21 -0.36
C MET A 352 33.14 -0.29 0.51
N GLY A 353 33.27 0.59 1.51
CA GLY A 353 34.37 0.58 2.46
C GLY A 353 34.42 -0.72 3.26
N CYS A 354 33.28 -1.18 3.80
CA CYS A 354 33.18 -2.48 4.48
C CYS A 354 33.46 -3.66 3.54
N TYR A 355 33.01 -3.57 2.29
CA TYR A 355 33.25 -4.61 1.28
C TYR A 355 34.74 -4.74 0.97
N TYR A 356 35.40 -3.62 0.68
CA TYR A 356 36.86 -3.58 0.44
C TYR A 356 37.60 -4.10 1.67
N LEU A 357 37.28 -3.59 2.87
CA LEU A 357 37.90 -3.99 4.14
C LEU A 357 37.89 -5.51 4.37
N THR A 358 36.83 -6.19 3.95
CA THR A 358 36.62 -7.62 4.22
C THR A 358 36.92 -8.52 3.02
N GLN A 359 37.36 -7.93 1.91
CA GLN A 359 37.77 -8.62 0.70
C GLN A 359 39.07 -9.40 0.92
N LEU A 360 39.26 -10.42 0.11
CA LEU A 360 40.45 -11.27 0.15
C LEU A 360 41.31 -11.01 -1.07
N THR A 361 42.62 -10.85 -0.88
CA THR A 361 43.57 -10.70 -1.99
C THR A 361 43.71 -12.03 -2.74
N ARG A 362 43.81 -11.93 -4.06
CA ARG A 362 44.09 -13.07 -4.94
C ARG A 362 45.54 -13.49 -4.79
N ARG A 363 45.80 -14.73 -4.35
CA ARG A 363 47.17 -15.26 -4.33
C ARG A 363 47.57 -15.73 -5.73
N LYS A 364 48.86 -15.60 -6.08
CA LYS A 364 49.41 -16.12 -7.35
C LYS A 364 49.16 -17.63 -7.52
N SER A 365 49.11 -18.39 -6.43
CA SER A 365 48.78 -19.81 -6.40
C SER A 365 47.32 -20.14 -6.76
N GLU A 366 46.37 -19.19 -6.64
CA GLU A 366 45.00 -19.42 -7.11
C GLU A 366 44.92 -19.57 -8.64
N GLU A 367 45.86 -18.96 -9.37
CA GLU A 367 45.95 -19.09 -10.83
C GLU A 367 46.59 -20.43 -11.22
N LYS A 368 47.57 -20.88 -10.43
CA LYS A 368 48.21 -22.21 -10.55
C LYS A 368 47.22 -23.36 -10.32
N TYR A 369 46.25 -23.20 -9.42
CA TYR A 369 45.24 -24.21 -9.07
C TYR A 369 43.82 -23.89 -9.56
N LYS A 370 43.69 -23.01 -10.57
CA LYS A 370 42.40 -22.46 -11.05
C LYS A 370 41.36 -23.53 -11.37
N ASP A 371 41.76 -24.62 -12.02
CA ASP A 371 40.85 -25.70 -12.41
C ASP A 371 40.39 -26.56 -11.23
N MET A 372 41.21 -26.68 -10.18
CA MET A 372 40.85 -27.39 -8.93
C MET A 372 40.00 -26.53 -7.99
N ILE A 373 40.04 -25.20 -8.13
CA ILE A 373 39.31 -24.24 -7.28
C ILE A 373 37.93 -23.88 -7.88
N LYS A 374 37.74 -24.01 -9.20
CA LYS A 374 36.47 -23.70 -9.88
C LYS A 374 35.31 -24.61 -9.46
N THR A 375 35.58 -25.88 -9.21
CA THR A 375 34.59 -26.88 -8.77
C THR A 375 35.14 -27.61 -7.55
N LYS A 376 34.33 -27.73 -6.48
CA LYS A 376 34.73 -28.50 -5.31
C LYS A 376 35.08 -29.93 -5.75
N PRO A 377 36.32 -30.43 -5.55
CA PRO A 377 36.69 -31.76 -5.98
C PRO A 377 35.86 -32.82 -5.23
N GLU A 378 35.43 -33.88 -5.92
CA GLU A 378 34.60 -34.96 -5.34
C GLU A 378 35.26 -35.64 -4.13
N LYS A 379 36.60 -35.66 -4.10
CA LYS A 379 37.40 -36.07 -2.94
C LYS A 379 38.53 -35.07 -2.72
N LEU A 380 38.59 -34.53 -1.50
CA LEU A 380 39.68 -33.67 -1.06
C LEU A 380 40.94 -34.52 -0.82
N PRO A 381 42.14 -34.03 -1.15
CA PRO A 381 43.38 -34.74 -0.93
C PRO A 381 43.67 -34.85 0.58
N HIS A 382 44.06 -36.04 1.04
CA HIS A 382 44.50 -36.25 2.43
C HIS A 382 45.99 -35.90 2.65
N LYS A 383 46.73 -35.68 1.56
CA LYS A 383 48.15 -35.26 1.56
C LYS A 383 48.30 -33.96 0.77
N TYR A 384 48.86 -32.95 1.42
CA TYR A 384 49.15 -31.64 0.83
C TYR A 384 50.66 -31.46 0.72
N GLU A 385 51.17 -31.46 -0.52
CA GLU A 385 52.58 -31.23 -0.81
C GLU A 385 52.95 -29.75 -0.78
N ASP A 386 51.97 -28.88 -1.06
CA ASP A 386 52.07 -27.43 -0.96
C ASP A 386 51.16 -26.94 0.18
N PRO A 387 51.71 -26.42 1.30
CA PRO A 387 50.93 -25.83 2.38
C PRO A 387 50.02 -24.67 1.92
N GLU A 388 50.32 -24.01 0.78
CA GLU A 388 49.42 -23.01 0.21
C GLU A 388 48.12 -23.60 -0.32
N LEU A 389 48.14 -24.82 -0.87
CA LEU A 389 46.92 -25.49 -1.34
C LEU A 389 45.99 -25.81 -0.16
N LEU A 390 46.56 -26.22 0.98
CA LEU A 390 45.82 -26.43 2.22
C LEU A 390 45.21 -25.12 2.74
N LEU A 391 45.95 -24.02 2.69
CA LEU A 391 45.45 -22.69 3.05
C LEU A 391 44.30 -22.24 2.14
N LEU A 392 44.40 -22.47 0.83
CA LEU A 392 43.35 -22.15 -0.14
C LEU A 392 42.07 -22.98 0.10
N PHE A 393 42.20 -24.26 0.44
CA PHE A 393 41.05 -25.11 0.73
C PHE A 393 40.40 -24.77 2.07
N ALA A 394 41.19 -24.44 3.10
CA ALA A 394 40.68 -23.93 4.37
C ALA A 394 39.97 -22.58 4.19
N ARG A 395 40.51 -21.69 3.35
CA ARG A 395 39.91 -20.39 3.01
C ARG A 395 38.56 -20.51 2.30
N ASN A 396 38.36 -21.54 1.48
CA ASN A 396 37.08 -21.82 0.82
C ASN A 396 36.11 -22.62 1.71
N GLY A 397 36.49 -22.93 2.96
CA GLY A 397 35.66 -23.71 3.88
C GLY A 397 35.44 -25.15 3.44
N TRP A 398 36.37 -25.72 2.67
CA TRP A 398 36.25 -27.09 2.16
C TRP A 398 36.81 -28.14 3.13
N VAL A 399 37.63 -27.72 4.09
CA VAL A 399 38.34 -28.58 5.05
C VAL A 399 38.09 -28.03 6.45
N ASP A 400 37.74 -28.89 7.39
CA ASP A 400 37.54 -28.51 8.79
C ASP A 400 38.87 -28.37 9.53
N PHE A 401 38.97 -27.40 10.45
CA PHE A 401 40.20 -27.12 11.20
C PHE A 401 40.68 -28.29 12.06
N ASP A 402 39.77 -29.18 12.49
CA ASP A 402 40.05 -30.35 13.31
C ASP A 402 40.32 -31.62 12.48
N GLU A 403 40.22 -31.55 11.15
CA GLU A 403 40.50 -32.68 10.26
C GLU A 403 42.00 -33.01 10.23
N LYS A 404 42.36 -34.30 10.24
CA LYS A 404 43.76 -34.74 10.21
C LYS A 404 44.26 -34.89 8.78
N VAL A 405 45.29 -34.12 8.42
CA VAL A 405 45.91 -34.11 7.09
C VAL A 405 47.40 -34.43 7.18
N VAL A 406 47.97 -34.94 6.09
CA VAL A 406 49.42 -35.13 5.96
C VAL A 406 49.96 -33.93 5.18
N VAL A 407 50.88 -33.17 5.77
CA VAL A 407 51.47 -31.98 5.12
C VAL A 407 52.96 -32.18 4.98
N VAL A 408 53.51 -31.81 3.82
CA VAL A 408 54.96 -31.79 3.59
C VAL A 408 55.47 -30.40 3.91
N ILE A 409 56.22 -30.26 5.00
CA ILE A 409 56.84 -28.99 5.41
C ILE A 409 58.35 -29.23 5.48
N ASN A 410 59.14 -28.45 4.74
CA ASN A 410 60.61 -28.57 4.68
C ASN A 410 61.12 -30.00 4.38
N GLY A 411 60.40 -30.75 3.52
CA GLY A 411 60.79 -32.09 3.07
C GLY A 411 60.42 -33.25 4.00
N SER A 412 59.85 -32.99 5.18
CA SER A 412 59.37 -34.02 6.12
C SER A 412 57.85 -34.19 6.04
N GLN A 413 57.36 -35.44 6.00
CA GLN A 413 55.93 -35.76 6.02
C GLN A 413 55.44 -35.90 7.46
N GLU A 414 54.55 -35.00 7.87
CA GLU A 414 53.97 -35.02 9.22
C GLU A 414 52.44 -35.10 9.14
N LYS A 415 51.84 -35.91 10.01
CA LYS A 415 50.38 -36.02 10.16
C LYS A 415 49.94 -35.14 11.32
N MET A 416 49.17 -34.10 11.03
CA MET A 416 48.67 -33.15 12.03
C MET A 416 47.27 -32.66 11.65
N ASP A 417 46.59 -32.02 12.58
CA ASP A 417 45.34 -31.30 12.30
C ASP A 417 45.61 -30.08 11.41
N VAL A 418 44.61 -29.71 10.60
CA VAL A 418 44.68 -28.58 9.66
C VAL A 418 45.01 -27.28 10.39
N ARG A 419 44.45 -27.07 11.59
CA ARG A 419 44.77 -25.91 12.45
C ARG A 419 46.26 -25.84 12.80
N SER A 420 46.85 -26.92 13.30
CA SER A 420 48.29 -26.96 13.62
C SER A 420 49.19 -26.80 12.39
N ALA A 421 48.80 -27.37 11.25
CA ALA A 421 49.53 -27.20 9.99
C ALA A 421 49.55 -25.73 9.54
N LEU A 422 48.39 -25.06 9.56
CA LEU A 422 48.28 -23.66 9.18
C LEU A 422 48.96 -22.72 10.19
N LEU A 423 48.88 -23.02 11.50
CA LEU A 423 49.60 -22.27 12.53
C LEU A 423 51.11 -22.31 12.31
N ARG A 424 51.69 -23.49 12.02
CA ARG A 424 53.13 -23.61 11.73
C ARG A 424 53.52 -22.90 10.43
N TYR A 425 52.72 -23.05 9.38
CA TYR A 425 52.97 -22.41 8.09
C TYR A 425 52.86 -20.87 8.16
N LEU A 426 51.85 -20.33 8.84
CA LEU A 426 51.70 -18.87 9.00
C LEU A 426 52.69 -18.31 10.01
N SER A 427 53.09 -19.08 11.03
CA SER A 427 54.08 -18.66 12.02
C SER A 427 55.46 -18.48 11.41
N SER A 428 55.86 -19.30 10.42
CA SER A 428 57.14 -19.11 9.72
C SER A 428 57.18 -17.80 8.90
N MET A 429 56.02 -17.23 8.58
CA MET A 429 55.87 -15.94 7.93
C MET A 429 55.60 -14.77 8.89
N GLY A 430 55.55 -15.03 10.22
CA GLY A 430 55.25 -14.00 11.22
C GLY A 430 53.78 -13.53 11.25
N LYS A 431 52.84 -14.35 10.74
CA LYS A 431 51.42 -13.98 10.53
C LYS A 431 50.46 -14.60 11.55
N VAL A 432 50.95 -14.94 12.73
CA VAL A 432 50.16 -15.54 13.82
C VAL A 432 50.15 -14.58 15.01
N PHE A 433 48.96 -14.18 15.43
CA PHE A 433 48.78 -13.17 16.47
C PHE A 433 47.94 -13.72 17.62
N LYS A 434 48.51 -13.75 18.82
CA LYS A 434 47.76 -14.10 20.04
C LYS A 434 46.82 -12.97 20.47
N ASP A 435 47.17 -11.73 20.13
CA ASP A 435 46.40 -10.54 20.44
C ASP A 435 45.94 -9.88 19.12
N PRO A 436 44.63 -9.75 18.85
CA PRO A 436 44.12 -9.17 17.61
C PRO A 436 44.56 -7.73 17.40
N GLU A 437 44.80 -6.96 18.47
CA GLU A 437 45.25 -5.57 18.36
C GLU A 437 46.62 -5.44 17.69
N LYS A 438 47.51 -6.43 17.88
CA LYS A 438 48.83 -6.44 17.22
C LYS A 438 48.73 -6.58 15.71
N ALA A 439 47.71 -7.30 15.21
CA ALA A 439 47.50 -7.45 13.78
C ALA A 439 47.06 -6.13 13.14
N VAL A 440 46.20 -5.36 13.83
CA VAL A 440 45.73 -4.03 13.38
C VAL A 440 46.88 -3.01 13.44
N GLN A 441 47.66 -3.00 14.52
CA GLN A 441 48.83 -2.12 14.67
C GLN A 441 49.87 -2.34 13.56
N LEU A 442 50.07 -3.58 13.11
CA LEU A 442 51.00 -3.86 12.01
C LEU A 442 50.52 -3.27 10.69
N TRP A 443 49.21 -3.24 10.45
CA TRP A 443 48.64 -2.54 9.30
C TRP A 443 48.83 -1.02 9.43
N GLU A 444 48.55 -0.43 10.60
CA GLU A 444 48.75 1.01 10.85
C GLU A 444 50.22 1.44 10.64
N LEU A 445 51.17 0.55 10.96
CA LEU A 445 52.59 0.74 10.73
C LEU A 445 53.03 0.48 9.27
N GLY A 446 52.12 0.10 8.39
CA GLY A 446 52.39 -0.22 6.98
C GLY A 446 53.17 -1.53 6.76
N LYS A 447 53.18 -2.43 7.75
CA LYS A 447 53.93 -3.70 7.72
C LYS A 447 53.10 -4.92 7.33
N ALA A 448 51.77 -4.77 7.27
CA ALA A 448 50.83 -5.80 6.84
C ALA A 448 49.73 -5.19 5.95
N ASP A 449 49.22 -5.95 5.00
CA ASP A 449 48.10 -5.54 4.13
C ASP A 449 46.74 -5.92 4.74
N LEU A 450 45.68 -5.14 4.47
CA LEU A 450 44.34 -5.34 5.05
C LEU A 450 43.74 -6.71 4.71
N HIS A 451 44.08 -7.22 3.53
CA HIS A 451 43.48 -8.42 2.93
C HIS A 451 44.39 -9.65 3.03
N GLU A 452 45.49 -9.54 3.78
CA GLU A 452 46.45 -10.62 3.96
C GLU A 452 45.90 -11.70 4.91
N ASP A 453 46.13 -12.98 4.59
CA ASP A 453 45.68 -14.07 5.46
C ASP A 453 46.54 -14.16 6.73
N ILE A 454 45.89 -14.07 7.88
CA ILE A 454 46.49 -14.16 9.22
C ILE A 454 45.76 -15.19 10.08
N MET A 455 46.44 -15.72 11.10
CA MET A 455 45.78 -16.49 12.16
C MET A 455 45.74 -15.66 13.43
N VAL A 456 44.56 -15.47 14.01
CA VAL A 456 44.38 -14.69 15.24
C VAL A 456 43.66 -15.50 16.30
N ASN A 457 44.02 -15.31 17.58
CA ASN A 457 43.23 -15.82 18.69
C ASN A 457 42.14 -14.81 19.05
N TRP A 458 40.87 -15.16 18.84
CA TRP A 458 39.71 -14.34 19.16
C TRP A 458 38.87 -15.05 20.22
N ASN A 459 38.74 -14.45 21.40
CA ASN A 459 37.99 -15.02 22.54
C ASN A 459 38.38 -16.47 22.91
N GLY A 460 39.64 -16.85 22.73
CA GLY A 460 40.16 -18.18 23.06
C GLY A 460 40.23 -19.16 21.88
N GLU A 461 39.58 -18.86 20.75
CA GLU A 461 39.59 -19.70 19.54
C GLU A 461 40.56 -19.15 18.48
N TRP A 462 41.28 -20.04 17.80
CA TRP A 462 42.14 -19.66 16.67
C TRP A 462 41.35 -19.64 15.37
N ILE A 463 41.30 -18.47 14.73
CA ILE A 463 40.52 -18.22 13.52
C ILE A 463 41.46 -17.77 12.39
N LEU A 464 41.31 -18.39 11.22
CA LEU A 464 41.95 -17.94 9.97
C LEU A 464 41.14 -16.78 9.39
N THR A 465 41.72 -15.59 9.30
CA THR A 465 41.01 -14.38 8.87
C THR A 465 41.96 -13.35 8.26
N THR A 466 41.54 -12.09 8.12
CA THR A 466 42.37 -10.97 7.66
C THR A 466 42.40 -9.82 8.68
N PRO A 467 43.44 -8.96 8.69
CA PRO A 467 43.46 -7.77 9.54
C PRO A 467 42.21 -6.88 9.36
N GLY A 468 41.73 -6.72 8.12
CA GLY A 468 40.53 -5.94 7.84
C GLY A 468 39.25 -6.53 8.44
N ARG A 469 39.09 -7.86 8.43
CA ARG A 469 37.97 -8.53 9.11
C ARG A 469 38.06 -8.40 10.62
N VAL A 470 39.27 -8.46 11.20
CA VAL A 470 39.47 -8.19 12.64
C VAL A 470 39.03 -6.76 13.00
N LEU A 471 39.41 -5.78 12.18
CA LEU A 471 39.02 -4.37 12.37
C LEU A 471 37.50 -4.19 12.30
N PHE A 472 36.82 -4.86 11.36
CA PHE A 472 35.36 -4.83 11.29
C PHE A 472 34.70 -5.46 12.53
N ASN A 473 35.20 -6.62 12.98
CA ASN A 473 34.63 -7.35 14.12
C ASN A 473 34.82 -6.62 15.46
N ARG A 474 35.77 -5.69 15.57
CA ARG A 474 35.92 -4.81 16.73
C ARG A 474 34.71 -3.90 16.96
N LEU A 475 33.95 -3.58 15.90
CA LEU A 475 32.74 -2.76 16.00
C LEU A 475 31.55 -3.52 16.57
N LEU A 476 31.57 -4.85 16.51
CA LEU A 476 30.45 -5.67 16.94
C LEU A 476 30.41 -5.75 18.48
N PRO A 477 29.23 -5.72 19.11
CA PRO A 477 29.14 -5.78 20.56
C PRO A 477 29.60 -7.14 21.11
N ASN A 478 30.09 -7.14 22.36
CA ASN A 478 30.58 -8.34 23.04
C ASN A 478 29.51 -9.45 23.07
N GLY A 479 29.88 -10.65 22.58
CA GLY A 479 28.99 -11.82 22.51
C GLY A 479 28.35 -12.06 21.14
N PHE A 480 28.58 -11.18 20.15
CA PHE A 480 28.20 -11.45 18.76
C PHE A 480 29.21 -12.38 18.05
N PRO A 481 28.77 -13.34 17.21
CA PRO A 481 29.68 -14.24 16.49
C PRO A 481 30.64 -13.50 15.56
N PHE A 482 31.87 -14.01 15.42
CA PHE A 482 32.86 -13.43 14.52
C PHE A 482 32.43 -13.56 13.05
N VAL A 483 32.30 -12.43 12.36
CA VAL A 483 31.92 -12.35 10.94
C VAL A 483 33.16 -12.54 10.08
N ASN A 484 33.35 -13.76 9.56
CA ASN A 484 34.50 -14.13 8.71
C ASN A 484 34.14 -14.26 7.23
N GLU A 485 33.31 -13.35 6.71
CA GLU A 485 32.84 -13.36 5.33
C GLU A 485 32.95 -11.95 4.73
N ILE A 486 32.78 -11.84 3.41
CA ILE A 486 32.73 -10.53 2.75
C ILE A 486 31.44 -9.81 3.15
N VAL A 487 31.59 -8.57 3.60
CA VAL A 487 30.51 -7.74 4.12
C VAL A 487 29.96 -6.85 3.02
N SER A 488 28.98 -7.37 2.27
CA SER A 488 28.19 -6.60 1.30
C SER A 488 27.05 -5.82 1.98
N LYS A 489 26.37 -4.95 1.22
CA LYS A 489 25.15 -4.25 1.68
C LYS A 489 24.08 -5.20 2.23
N SER A 490 23.89 -6.36 1.59
CA SER A 490 22.93 -7.37 2.04
C SER A 490 23.35 -8.01 3.37
N LYS A 491 24.65 -8.26 3.54
CA LYS A 491 25.20 -8.81 4.78
C LYS A 491 25.10 -7.80 5.92
N LEU A 492 25.42 -6.52 5.70
CA LEU A 492 25.22 -5.45 6.69
C LEU A 492 23.77 -5.38 7.16
N ARG A 493 22.81 -5.47 6.23
CA ARG A 493 21.38 -5.53 6.55
C ARG A 493 21.03 -6.71 7.47
N THR A 494 21.65 -7.86 7.22
CA THR A 494 21.47 -9.08 8.02
C THR A 494 22.07 -8.91 9.41
N ILE A 495 23.29 -8.34 9.50
CA ILE A 495 23.96 -8.07 10.78
C ILE A 495 23.14 -7.10 11.63
N VAL A 496 22.66 -5.98 11.06
CA VAL A 496 21.76 -5.02 11.74
C VAL A 496 20.52 -5.72 12.29
N THR A 497 19.94 -6.64 11.51
CA THR A 497 18.77 -7.41 11.94
C THR A 497 19.10 -8.37 13.09
N GLN A 498 20.22 -9.08 13.01
CA GLN A 498 20.68 -10.01 14.05
C GLN A 498 21.08 -9.30 15.34
N LEU A 499 21.73 -8.13 15.24
CA LEU A 499 22.12 -7.32 16.40
C LEU A 499 20.88 -6.85 17.17
N PHE A 500 19.86 -6.39 16.45
CA PHE A 500 18.59 -6.01 17.07
C PHE A 500 17.95 -7.20 17.80
N GLU A 501 17.98 -8.40 17.23
CA GLU A 501 17.40 -9.59 17.87
C GLU A 501 18.22 -10.09 19.07
N ALA A 502 19.54 -10.16 18.94
CA ALA A 502 20.44 -10.73 19.95
C ALA A 502 20.53 -9.90 21.23
N PHE A 503 20.62 -8.58 21.10
CA PHE A 503 20.85 -7.68 22.24
C PHE A 503 19.58 -7.11 22.85
N TRP A 504 18.41 -7.35 22.23
CA TRP A 504 17.14 -6.85 22.73
C TRP A 504 16.22 -7.94 23.30
N VAL A 505 16.31 -9.19 22.83
CA VAL A 505 15.51 -10.28 23.40
C VAL A 505 15.92 -10.60 24.85
N LYS A 506 17.19 -10.38 25.22
CA LYS A 506 17.67 -10.63 26.59
C LYS A 506 17.07 -9.69 27.65
N SER A 507 16.78 -8.43 27.31
CA SER A 507 16.26 -7.46 28.29
C SER A 507 14.75 -7.63 28.61
N LEU A 508 14.02 -8.43 27.83
CA LEU A 508 12.58 -8.66 28.01
C LEU A 508 12.25 -9.96 28.76
N VAL A 509 13.19 -10.91 28.85
CA VAL A 509 12.93 -12.23 29.44
C VAL A 509 13.31 -12.29 30.93
N GLU A 510 14.18 -11.40 31.42
CA GLU A 510 14.63 -11.43 32.82
C GLU A 510 13.79 -10.56 33.78
N ASP A 511 13.00 -9.60 33.29
CA ASP A 511 12.25 -8.68 34.16
C ASP A 511 10.73 -8.94 34.18
N ASP A 512 10.33 -9.96 34.94
CA ASP A 512 8.95 -10.17 35.41
C ASP A 512 8.45 -9.06 36.38
N LYS A 513 9.19 -7.94 36.50
CA LYS A 513 8.92 -6.79 37.37
C LYS A 513 8.98 -5.45 36.62
N LEU A 514 8.30 -5.33 35.48
CA LEU A 514 8.15 -4.05 34.78
C LEU A 514 7.17 -3.10 35.51
N THR A 515 7.67 -2.45 36.57
CA THR A 515 6.98 -1.42 37.36
C THR A 515 7.78 -0.12 37.32
N LEU A 516 7.24 0.94 36.71
CA LEU A 516 7.86 2.25 36.71
C LEU A 516 7.61 2.89 38.09
N ILE A 517 8.68 3.07 38.88
CA ILE A 517 8.61 3.66 40.23
C ILE A 517 8.98 5.14 40.12
N LEU A 518 8.00 6.02 40.29
CA LEU A 518 8.22 7.46 40.36
C LEU A 518 8.19 7.90 41.83
N PRO A 519 9.33 8.35 42.42
CA PRO A 519 9.38 8.81 43.80
C PRO A 519 8.36 9.93 44.04
N GLY A 520 7.37 9.70 44.92
CA GLY A 520 6.31 10.66 45.26
C GLY A 520 5.03 10.59 44.40
N VAL A 521 4.99 9.82 43.31
CA VAL A 521 3.81 9.68 42.41
C VAL A 521 3.23 8.25 42.44
N GLY A 522 4.06 7.24 42.73
CA GLY A 522 3.66 5.84 42.91
C GLY A 522 4.22 4.88 41.85
N ASN A 523 3.76 3.63 41.90
CA ASN A 523 4.20 2.53 41.04
C ASN A 523 3.23 2.32 39.86
N PHE A 524 3.74 2.24 38.63
CA PHE A 524 2.94 2.08 37.41
C PHE A 524 3.32 0.82 36.64
N SER A 525 2.33 0.00 36.27
CA SER A 525 2.57 -1.25 35.54
C SER A 525 2.60 -1.02 34.04
N LEU A 526 3.69 -1.41 33.39
CA LEU A 526 3.89 -1.27 31.94
C LEU A 526 3.06 -2.27 31.10
N LYS A 527 2.32 -3.19 31.74
CA LYS A 527 1.46 -4.17 31.05
C LYS A 527 0.30 -3.56 30.24
N LYS A 528 -0.03 -2.28 30.47
CA LYS A 528 -1.12 -1.56 29.77
C LYS A 528 -0.69 -0.80 28.51
N GLY A 529 0.59 -0.84 28.14
CA GLY A 529 1.16 -0.08 27.02
C GLY A 529 1.53 1.36 27.38
N TRP A 530 2.51 1.92 26.67
CA TRP A 530 3.16 3.19 27.04
C TRP A 530 2.24 4.40 26.96
N ASN A 531 1.36 4.44 25.96
CA ASN A 531 0.35 5.49 25.87
C ASN A 531 -0.56 5.52 27.12
N CYS A 532 -0.83 4.38 27.75
CA CYS A 532 -1.61 4.30 28.99
C CYS A 532 -0.79 4.79 30.20
N VAL A 533 0.49 4.42 30.31
CA VAL A 533 1.38 4.86 31.40
C VAL A 533 1.59 6.38 31.36
N ILE A 534 1.81 6.94 30.16
CA ILE A 534 1.91 8.39 29.96
C ILE A 534 0.67 9.08 30.51
N ASN A 535 -0.53 8.59 30.16
CA ASN A 535 -1.79 9.20 30.63
C ASN A 535 -2.09 8.96 32.11
N GLU A 536 -1.79 7.78 32.68
CA GLU A 536 -1.96 7.50 34.12
C GLU A 536 -1.04 8.36 35.00
N VAL A 537 0.20 8.60 34.54
CA VAL A 537 1.11 9.55 35.19
C VAL A 537 0.50 10.96 35.12
N PHE A 538 -0.01 11.38 33.96
CA PHE A 538 -0.63 12.71 33.80
C PHE A 538 -1.92 12.92 34.62
N GLU A 539 -2.79 11.91 34.76
CA GLU A 539 -4.00 12.04 35.58
C GLU A 539 -3.67 12.26 37.06
N LYS A 540 -2.68 11.54 37.60
CA LYS A 540 -2.22 11.74 38.99
C LYS A 540 -1.48 13.06 39.20
N VAL A 541 -0.90 13.63 38.13
CA VAL A 541 -0.21 14.92 38.13
C VAL A 541 -1.19 16.10 38.09
N LYS A 542 -2.33 15.97 37.39
CA LYS A 542 -3.36 17.02 37.28
C LYS A 542 -3.91 17.48 38.64
N ASP A 543 -4.08 16.56 39.58
CA ASP A 543 -4.62 16.86 40.91
C ASP A 543 -3.57 17.41 41.90
N LYS A 544 -2.28 17.44 41.52
CA LYS A 544 -1.19 17.86 42.42
C LYS A 544 -0.27 18.89 41.76
N THR A 545 -0.82 20.06 41.46
CA THR A 545 -0.13 21.22 40.84
C THR A 545 0.98 21.87 41.70
N ALA A 546 1.39 21.27 42.82
CA ALA A 546 2.35 21.88 43.74
C ALA A 546 3.45 20.94 44.27
N ILE A 547 3.80 19.86 43.56
CA ILE A 547 4.91 18.98 43.99
C ILE A 547 6.19 19.35 43.24
N ARG A 548 7.15 19.90 43.98
CA ARG A 548 8.55 20.07 43.57
C ARG A 548 9.30 18.76 43.84
N VAL A 549 9.93 18.17 42.82
CA VAL A 549 10.68 16.91 42.98
C VAL A 549 12.17 17.20 42.94
N LYS A 550 12.90 16.65 43.92
CA LYS A 550 14.38 16.57 43.87
C LYS A 550 14.75 15.37 43.01
N TYR A 551 15.42 15.59 41.89
CA TYR A 551 15.99 14.53 41.05
C TYR A 551 17.51 14.74 40.96
N LYS A 552 18.29 13.80 41.48
CA LYS A 552 19.79 13.86 41.53
C LYS A 552 20.31 15.24 41.95
N ASP A 553 19.83 15.73 43.10
CA ASP A 553 20.19 17.02 43.73
C ASP A 553 19.79 18.32 43.00
N GLU A 554 19.20 18.25 41.80
CA GLU A 554 18.57 19.38 41.13
C GLU A 554 17.07 19.51 41.46
N LYS A 555 16.60 20.75 41.60
CA LYS A 555 15.17 21.07 41.81
C LYS A 555 14.48 21.17 40.46
N LEU A 556 13.71 20.16 40.07
CA LEU A 556 12.95 20.14 38.80
C LEU A 556 11.43 20.18 39.06
N SER A 557 10.68 20.67 38.08
CA SER A 557 9.23 20.49 38.05
C SER A 557 8.89 19.02 37.84
N LEU A 558 7.74 18.56 38.36
CA LEU A 558 7.28 17.17 38.25
C LEU A 558 7.25 16.70 36.78
N ASP A 559 6.81 17.56 35.87
CA ASP A 559 6.80 17.31 34.42
C ASP A 559 8.22 17.06 33.88
N ALA A 560 9.20 17.89 34.27
CA ALA A 560 10.60 17.75 33.82
C ALA A 560 11.30 16.53 34.44
N ALA A 561 10.90 16.11 35.65
CA ALA A 561 11.42 14.91 36.30
C ALA A 561 10.85 13.62 35.68
N VAL A 562 9.56 13.60 35.35
CA VAL A 562 8.91 12.50 34.61
C VAL A 562 9.49 12.40 33.20
N GLU A 563 9.67 13.53 32.53
CA GLU A 563 10.31 13.61 31.22
C GLU A 563 11.75 13.08 31.27
N ARG A 564 12.59 13.55 32.20
CA ARG A 564 13.97 13.04 32.37
C ARG A 564 14.02 11.55 32.73
N GLY A 565 13.13 11.05 33.58
CA GLY A 565 13.07 9.62 33.94
C GLY A 565 12.60 8.72 32.78
N LEU A 566 11.64 9.19 31.98
CA LEU A 566 11.22 8.50 30.75
C LEU A 566 12.30 8.55 29.66
N ILE A 567 13.03 9.67 29.56
CA ILE A 567 14.17 9.85 28.65
C ILE A 567 15.32 8.90 29.02
N GLU A 568 15.69 8.79 30.30
CA GLU A 568 16.74 7.86 30.74
C GLU A 568 16.36 6.39 30.49
N TYR A 569 15.08 6.01 30.61
CA TYR A 569 14.63 4.62 30.39
C TYR A 569 14.50 4.25 28.90
N TYR A 570 14.02 5.16 28.04
CA TYR A 570 13.92 4.92 26.60
C TYR A 570 15.27 5.06 25.87
N GLY A 571 16.13 5.97 26.31
CA GLY A 571 17.44 6.24 25.71
C GLY A 571 18.36 5.01 25.68
N GLN A 572 18.16 4.06 26.60
CA GLN A 572 19.01 2.87 26.74
C GLN A 572 18.64 1.70 25.81
N THR A 573 17.51 1.73 25.09
CA THR A 573 16.96 0.49 24.49
C THR A 573 17.53 0.07 23.13
N ASN A 574 18.09 1.00 22.33
CA ASN A 574 18.72 0.71 21.02
C ASN A 574 20.19 1.15 20.96
N GLU A 575 20.78 1.53 22.08
CA GLU A 575 22.09 2.18 22.16
C GLU A 575 23.21 1.36 21.50
N PRO A 576 23.34 0.03 21.70
CA PRO A 576 24.38 -0.76 21.03
C PRO A 576 24.22 -0.80 19.50
N LEU A 577 22.98 -0.79 19.00
CA LEU A 577 22.71 -0.82 17.57
C LEU A 577 22.99 0.55 16.93
N VAL A 578 22.55 1.63 17.57
CA VAL A 578 22.78 3.00 17.08
C VAL A 578 24.27 3.31 17.09
N GLN A 579 24.98 2.92 18.15
CA GLN A 579 26.42 3.05 18.24
C GLN A 579 27.12 2.26 17.12
N PHE A 580 26.75 0.99 16.91
CA PHE A 580 27.27 0.21 15.79
C PHE A 580 27.04 0.89 14.43
N LEU A 581 25.86 1.48 14.19
CA LEU A 581 25.56 2.18 12.93
C LEU A 581 26.44 3.43 12.73
N ASP A 582 26.66 4.21 13.80
CA ASP A 582 27.55 5.37 13.77
C ASP A 582 29.02 4.96 13.57
N ASP A 583 29.47 3.91 14.25
CA ASP A 583 30.85 3.42 14.17
C ASP A 583 31.14 2.79 12.80
N VAL A 584 30.20 2.00 12.25
CA VAL A 584 30.33 1.42 10.90
C VAL A 584 30.33 2.51 9.82
N LYS A 585 29.54 3.57 10.00
CA LYS A 585 29.56 4.74 9.13
C LYS A 585 30.94 5.39 9.13
N GLU A 586 31.49 5.69 10.31
CA GLU A 586 32.80 6.32 10.44
C GLU A 586 33.91 5.45 9.84
N LEU A 587 33.96 4.15 10.17
CA LEU A 587 34.94 3.21 9.61
C LEU A 587 34.77 3.05 8.10
N GLY A 588 33.55 2.87 7.62
CA GLY A 588 33.28 2.65 6.20
C GLY A 588 33.71 3.84 5.34
N PHE A 589 33.43 5.08 5.76
CA PHE A 589 33.92 6.27 5.06
C PHE A 589 35.45 6.38 5.09
N HIS A 590 36.06 6.06 6.23
CA HIS A 590 37.52 6.10 6.38
C HIS A 590 38.20 5.11 5.42
N ILE A 591 37.75 3.85 5.42
CA ILE A 591 38.30 2.81 4.55
C ILE A 591 37.97 3.07 3.08
N ALA A 592 36.77 3.55 2.77
CA ALA A 592 36.42 3.94 1.40
C ALA A 592 37.38 5.04 0.87
N THR A 593 37.79 5.98 1.72
CA THR A 593 38.76 7.02 1.36
C THR A 593 40.16 6.44 1.14
N ILE A 594 40.62 5.57 2.04
CA ILE A 594 41.94 4.93 1.93
C ILE A 594 42.03 3.99 0.73
N SER A 595 40.94 3.33 0.36
CA SER A 595 40.91 2.37 -0.75
C SER A 595 41.28 3.00 -2.10
N GLY A 596 41.21 4.33 -2.23
CA GLY A 596 41.59 5.05 -3.44
C GLY A 596 40.78 4.65 -4.67
N LEU A 597 39.59 4.07 -4.47
CA LEU A 597 38.72 3.61 -5.55
C LEU A 597 38.37 4.78 -6.47
N SER A 598 38.78 4.65 -7.73
CA SER A 598 38.57 5.63 -8.78
C SER A 598 38.14 4.91 -10.05
N LEU A 599 37.51 5.63 -10.98
CA LEU A 599 37.06 5.05 -12.24
C LEU A 599 37.83 5.67 -13.41
N SER A 600 38.48 4.83 -14.21
CA SER A 600 39.17 5.23 -15.43
C SER A 600 38.60 4.51 -16.65
N ILE A 601 38.94 5.01 -17.84
CA ILE A 601 38.55 4.37 -19.11
C ILE A 601 39.20 2.98 -19.26
N LYS A 602 40.34 2.72 -18.58
CA LYS A 602 40.99 1.41 -18.57
C LYS A 602 40.20 0.37 -17.79
N ASP A 603 39.48 0.78 -16.75
CA ASP A 603 38.65 -0.14 -15.95
C ASP A 603 37.45 -0.67 -16.74
N LEU A 604 37.08 0.04 -17.81
CA LEU A 604 36.05 -0.38 -18.78
C LEU A 604 36.61 -1.33 -19.86
N ASP A 605 37.93 -1.61 -19.86
CA ASP A 605 38.61 -2.43 -20.85
C ASP A 605 38.55 -3.92 -20.56
N VAL A 606 37.35 -4.47 -20.72
CA VAL A 606 37.08 -5.89 -20.52
C VAL A 606 37.24 -6.62 -21.86
N LYS A 607 38.16 -7.60 -21.91
CA LYS A 607 38.35 -8.45 -23.08
C LYS A 607 37.13 -9.36 -23.27
N THR A 608 36.46 -9.25 -24.41
CA THR A 608 35.27 -10.03 -24.75
C THR A 608 35.33 -10.52 -26.19
N ARG A 609 34.60 -11.59 -26.53
CA ARG A 609 34.36 -12.05 -27.90
C ARG A 609 33.06 -11.49 -28.47
N ARG A 610 32.70 -10.27 -28.03
CA ARG A 610 31.46 -9.62 -28.43
C ARG A 610 31.29 -9.57 -29.94
N ASP A 611 32.33 -9.16 -30.66
CA ASP A 611 32.25 -8.95 -32.10
C ASP A 611 32.01 -10.28 -32.85
N GLU A 612 32.55 -11.39 -32.35
CA GLU A 612 32.27 -12.74 -32.86
C GLU A 612 30.81 -13.14 -32.63
N ILE A 613 30.27 -12.89 -31.42
CA ILE A 613 28.87 -13.19 -31.07
C ILE A 613 27.90 -12.35 -31.92
N VAL A 614 28.22 -11.08 -32.14
CA VAL A 614 27.42 -10.18 -32.99
C VAL A 614 27.44 -10.65 -34.44
N ALA A 615 28.61 -11.04 -34.97
CA ALA A 615 28.73 -11.55 -36.34
C ALA A 615 27.91 -12.83 -36.56
N GLN A 616 28.02 -13.80 -35.63
CA GLN A 616 27.21 -15.04 -35.68
C GLN A 616 25.70 -14.75 -35.64
N THR A 617 25.29 -13.78 -34.81
CA THR A 617 23.89 -13.37 -34.72
C THR A 617 23.41 -12.71 -36.01
N MET A 618 24.23 -11.86 -36.63
CA MET A 618 23.88 -11.21 -37.91
C MET A 618 23.71 -12.22 -39.05
N GLU A 619 24.55 -13.25 -39.13
CA GLU A 619 24.44 -14.30 -40.13
C GLU A 619 23.10 -15.07 -40.01
N LEU A 620 22.68 -15.39 -38.78
CA LEU A 620 21.37 -16.01 -38.52
C LEU A 620 20.20 -15.10 -38.90
N VAL A 621 20.30 -13.80 -38.60
CA VAL A 621 19.29 -12.81 -38.96
C VAL A 621 19.12 -12.71 -40.47
N GLU A 622 20.22 -12.66 -41.23
CA GLU A 622 20.20 -12.62 -42.69
C GLU A 622 19.55 -13.89 -43.27
N LYS A 623 19.87 -15.06 -42.71
CA LYS A 623 19.27 -16.34 -43.10
C LYS A 623 17.75 -16.36 -42.91
N TRP A 624 17.23 -15.79 -41.83
CA TRP A 624 15.78 -15.68 -41.60
C TRP A 624 15.12 -14.61 -42.47
N GLN A 625 15.82 -13.52 -42.78
CA GLN A 625 15.34 -12.52 -43.73
C GLN A 625 15.20 -13.10 -45.14
N GLU A 626 16.14 -13.96 -45.55
CA GLU A 626 16.08 -14.65 -46.85
C GLU A 626 14.94 -15.68 -46.88
N ALA A 627 14.78 -16.52 -45.85
CA ALA A 627 13.65 -17.44 -45.74
C ALA A 627 12.29 -16.74 -45.80
N THR A 628 12.18 -15.53 -45.22
CA THR A 628 10.97 -14.70 -45.30
C THR A 628 10.76 -14.16 -46.72
N ARG A 629 11.83 -13.74 -47.42
CA ARG A 629 11.77 -13.31 -48.83
C ARG A 629 11.32 -14.43 -49.76
N GLN A 630 11.72 -15.66 -49.46
CA GLN A 630 11.33 -16.87 -50.21
C GLN A 630 9.93 -17.37 -49.84
N GLY A 631 9.26 -16.76 -48.84
CA GLY A 631 7.92 -17.12 -48.41
C GLY A 631 7.84 -18.36 -47.52
N GLU A 632 8.99 -18.89 -47.07
CA GLU A 632 9.08 -20.04 -46.16
C GLU A 632 8.70 -19.69 -44.71
N MET A 633 8.69 -18.40 -44.38
CA MET A 633 8.43 -17.89 -43.03
C MET A 633 7.55 -16.63 -43.09
N SER A 634 6.67 -16.48 -42.10
CA SER A 634 5.88 -15.25 -41.95
C SER A 634 6.70 -14.10 -41.35
N GLN A 635 6.31 -12.86 -41.63
CA GLN A 635 6.95 -11.68 -41.02
C GLN A 635 6.90 -11.70 -39.48
N PHE A 636 5.83 -12.21 -38.88
CA PHE A 636 5.70 -12.30 -37.43
C PHE A 636 6.69 -13.31 -36.81
N GLU A 637 6.84 -14.48 -37.42
CA GLU A 637 7.80 -15.49 -36.97
C GLU A 637 9.25 -15.01 -37.14
N ARG A 638 9.54 -14.27 -38.22
CA ARG A 638 10.83 -13.62 -38.43
C ARG A 638 11.16 -12.68 -37.28
N ASP A 639 10.26 -11.74 -36.97
CA ASP A 639 10.47 -10.70 -35.96
C ASP A 639 10.69 -11.32 -34.56
N ASP A 640 9.93 -12.36 -34.22
CA ASP A 640 10.07 -13.08 -32.95
C ASP A 640 11.42 -13.81 -32.85
N LYS A 641 11.81 -14.56 -33.90
CA LYS A 641 13.11 -15.24 -33.95
C LYS A 641 14.30 -14.28 -33.84
N ILE A 642 14.29 -13.19 -34.62
CA ILE A 642 15.31 -12.13 -34.56
C ILE A 642 15.41 -11.58 -33.13
N THR A 643 14.29 -11.27 -32.51
CA THR A 643 14.24 -10.74 -31.14
C THR A 643 14.85 -11.71 -30.14
N GLN A 644 14.47 -12.99 -30.19
CA GLN A 644 14.98 -14.02 -29.28
C GLN A 644 16.50 -14.20 -29.43
N GLU A 645 17.02 -14.16 -30.65
CA GLU A 645 18.45 -14.36 -30.88
C GLU A 645 19.29 -13.18 -30.36
N TRP A 646 18.86 -11.95 -30.58
CA TRP A 646 19.52 -10.77 -29.99
C TRP A 646 19.49 -10.76 -28.47
N LEU A 647 18.41 -11.27 -27.85
CA LEU A 647 18.34 -11.43 -26.40
C LEU A 647 19.34 -12.49 -25.89
N LYS A 648 19.53 -13.60 -26.62
CA LYS A 648 20.57 -14.59 -26.29
C LYS A 648 21.97 -14.00 -26.43
N ALA A 649 22.24 -13.29 -27.53
CA ALA A 649 23.53 -12.64 -27.77
C ALA A 649 23.88 -11.65 -26.65
N THR A 650 22.92 -10.81 -26.24
CA THR A 650 23.11 -9.85 -25.14
C THR A 650 23.44 -10.56 -23.82
N ARG A 651 22.78 -11.69 -23.52
CA ARG A 651 23.07 -12.50 -22.32
C ARG A 651 24.45 -13.15 -22.38
N ALA A 652 24.82 -13.75 -23.50
CA ALA A 652 26.14 -14.37 -23.68
C ALA A 652 27.28 -13.36 -23.45
N VAL A 653 27.15 -12.15 -24.01
CA VAL A 653 28.11 -11.07 -23.78
C VAL A 653 28.11 -10.59 -22.32
N SER A 654 26.93 -10.51 -21.69
CA SER A 654 26.81 -10.17 -20.27
C SER A 654 27.58 -11.15 -19.38
N ASP A 655 27.40 -12.45 -19.60
CA ASP A 655 28.02 -13.49 -18.78
C ASP A 655 29.55 -13.48 -18.97
N GLU A 656 30.04 -13.34 -20.21
CA GLU A 656 31.49 -13.26 -20.50
C GLU A 656 32.16 -12.03 -19.84
N ILE A 657 31.47 -10.88 -19.81
CA ILE A 657 31.97 -9.68 -19.12
C ILE A 657 32.11 -9.92 -17.62
N MET A 658 31.09 -10.53 -17.00
CA MET A 658 31.09 -10.76 -15.56
C MET A 658 32.11 -11.83 -15.13
N GLU A 659 32.46 -12.77 -16.00
CA GLU A 659 33.50 -13.77 -15.74
C GLU A 659 34.92 -13.24 -15.95
N SER A 660 35.10 -12.27 -16.86
CA SER A 660 36.41 -11.75 -17.25
C SER A 660 36.88 -10.53 -16.44
N ILE A 661 35.96 -9.76 -15.86
CA ILE A 661 36.27 -8.58 -15.06
C ILE A 661 36.98 -8.97 -13.73
N ASP A 662 37.99 -8.19 -13.34
CA ASP A 662 38.70 -8.40 -12.07
C ASP A 662 37.80 -8.09 -10.86
N ARG A 663 37.93 -8.87 -9.78
CA ARG A 663 37.22 -8.65 -8.51
C ARG A 663 37.62 -7.35 -7.82
N PHE A 664 38.85 -6.86 -8.05
CA PHE A 664 39.31 -5.56 -7.54
C PHE A 664 39.05 -4.42 -8.54
N ASN A 665 38.40 -4.70 -9.68
CA ASN A 665 37.96 -3.64 -10.56
C ASN A 665 36.88 -2.80 -9.84
N PRO A 666 37.02 -1.46 -9.78
CA PRO A 666 36.06 -0.57 -9.12
C PRO A 666 34.61 -0.75 -9.59
N LEU A 667 34.38 -1.03 -10.89
CA LEU A 667 33.05 -1.29 -11.44
C LEU A 667 32.43 -2.58 -10.89
N TYR A 668 33.23 -3.63 -10.83
CA TYR A 668 32.79 -4.90 -10.30
C TYR A 668 32.47 -4.76 -8.81
N MET A 669 33.39 -4.16 -8.03
CA MET A 669 33.20 -3.94 -6.60
C MET A 669 31.96 -3.10 -6.31
N MET A 670 31.72 -2.03 -7.06
CA MET A 670 30.53 -1.19 -6.93
C MET A 670 29.22 -2.00 -7.07
N ALA A 671 29.15 -2.86 -8.08
CA ALA A 671 27.96 -3.66 -8.36
C ALA A 671 27.81 -4.87 -7.42
N ASP A 672 28.91 -5.59 -7.13
CA ASP A 672 28.89 -6.81 -6.30
C ASP A 672 28.68 -6.50 -4.81
N SER A 673 29.28 -5.42 -4.31
CA SER A 673 29.02 -4.93 -2.94
C SER A 673 27.56 -4.50 -2.73
N GLY A 674 26.82 -4.23 -3.81
CA GLY A 674 25.48 -3.66 -3.79
C GLY A 674 25.45 -2.17 -3.42
N ALA A 675 26.61 -1.50 -3.43
CA ALA A 675 26.73 -0.07 -3.17
C ALA A 675 26.02 0.74 -4.26
N ARG A 676 26.40 0.53 -5.53
CA ARG A 676 25.79 1.21 -6.69
C ARG A 676 26.06 0.43 -7.98
N GLY A 677 25.07 0.42 -8.87
CA GLY A 677 25.22 -0.22 -10.17
C GLY A 677 24.63 -1.63 -10.21
N ARG A 678 24.10 -2.01 -11.37
CA ARG A 678 23.65 -3.38 -11.65
C ARG A 678 24.52 -4.00 -12.74
N LYS A 679 24.51 -5.33 -12.82
CA LYS A 679 25.21 -6.09 -13.86
C LYS A 679 24.83 -5.60 -15.26
N GLU A 680 23.55 -5.33 -15.50
CA GLU A 680 23.08 -4.84 -16.80
C GLU A 680 23.66 -3.47 -17.18
N GLN A 681 23.97 -2.61 -16.19
CA GLN A 681 24.58 -1.30 -16.44
C GLN A 681 26.07 -1.43 -16.80
N ILE A 682 26.78 -2.37 -16.18
CA ILE A 682 28.17 -2.70 -16.56
C ILE A 682 28.21 -3.18 -18.01
N VAL A 683 27.28 -4.05 -18.40
CA VAL A 683 27.18 -4.56 -19.77
C VAL A 683 26.91 -3.45 -20.78
N GLN A 684 26.10 -2.45 -20.44
CA GLN A 684 25.87 -1.30 -21.33
C GLN A 684 27.11 -0.40 -21.49
N LEU A 685 27.99 -0.35 -20.48
CA LEU A 685 29.21 0.44 -20.51
C LEU A 685 30.33 -0.23 -21.32
N CYS A 686 30.52 -1.55 -21.14
CA CYS A 686 31.66 -2.29 -21.69
C CYS A 686 31.30 -3.30 -22.81
N GLY A 687 30.04 -3.73 -22.89
CA GLY A 687 29.59 -4.79 -23.79
C GLY A 687 28.81 -4.26 -24.98
N MET A 688 27.49 -4.34 -24.90
CA MET A 688 26.54 -3.79 -25.87
C MET A 688 25.27 -3.34 -25.16
N ARG A 689 24.49 -2.42 -25.77
CA ARG A 689 23.20 -2.01 -25.19
C ARG A 689 22.03 -2.93 -25.57
N GLY A 690 22.12 -3.64 -26.69
CA GLY A 690 21.10 -4.59 -27.16
C GLY A 690 19.87 -3.91 -27.78
N LEU A 691 18.70 -4.52 -27.64
CA LEU A 691 17.45 -4.07 -28.25
C LEU A 691 16.82 -2.86 -27.54
N MET A 692 16.32 -1.90 -28.33
CA MET A 692 15.62 -0.72 -27.84
C MET A 692 14.13 -0.75 -28.19
N ALA A 693 13.32 -0.08 -27.37
CA ALA A 693 11.90 0.10 -27.64
C ALA A 693 11.64 1.45 -28.32
N ASN A 694 10.73 1.46 -29.31
CA ASN A 694 10.24 2.68 -29.92
C ASN A 694 9.26 3.44 -29.00
N ALA A 695 8.76 4.59 -29.47
CA ALA A 695 7.78 5.39 -28.72
C ALA A 695 6.48 4.63 -28.38
N LEU A 696 6.12 3.60 -29.16
CA LEU A 696 4.96 2.74 -28.93
C LEU A 696 5.26 1.59 -27.96
N GLY A 697 6.53 1.30 -27.67
CA GLY A 697 6.97 0.21 -26.79
C GLY A 697 7.20 -1.10 -27.52
N MET A 698 7.21 -1.08 -28.85
CA MET A 698 7.60 -2.22 -29.65
C MET A 698 9.11 -2.22 -29.79
N LEU A 699 9.70 -3.41 -29.79
CA LEU A 699 11.14 -3.59 -29.94
C LEU A 699 11.54 -3.33 -31.39
N ILE A 700 12.61 -2.56 -31.53
CA ILE A 700 13.25 -2.31 -32.81
C ILE A 700 14.21 -3.48 -33.03
N HIS A 701 13.70 -4.54 -33.64
CA HIS A 701 14.42 -5.79 -33.88
C HIS A 701 15.37 -5.69 -35.08
N ASP A 702 15.04 -4.85 -36.07
CA ASP A 702 15.87 -4.67 -37.28
C ASP A 702 17.13 -3.82 -37.03
N LEU A 703 17.22 -3.10 -35.91
CA LEU A 703 18.36 -2.21 -35.61
C LEU A 703 18.75 -2.27 -34.12
N PRO A 704 19.45 -3.34 -33.70
CA PRO A 704 20.00 -3.47 -32.35
C PRO A 704 21.16 -2.48 -32.12
N VAL A 705 21.37 -2.08 -30.87
CA VAL A 705 22.49 -1.23 -30.46
C VAL A 705 23.66 -2.12 -30.03
N THR A 706 24.53 -2.43 -30.99
CA THR A 706 25.71 -3.30 -30.79
C THR A 706 26.87 -2.58 -30.10
N SER A 707 26.98 -1.27 -30.25
CA SER A 707 28.01 -0.46 -29.61
C SER A 707 27.71 -0.23 -28.12
N ASN A 708 28.76 0.07 -27.35
CA ASN A 708 28.68 0.44 -25.94
C ASN A 708 29.00 1.93 -25.73
N PHE A 709 28.87 2.41 -24.48
CA PHE A 709 29.16 3.81 -24.17
C PHE A 709 30.64 4.16 -24.18
N ARG A 710 31.54 3.19 -24.00
CA ARG A 710 32.99 3.39 -24.05
C ARG A 710 33.48 3.68 -25.47
N GLU A 711 33.03 2.90 -26.44
CA GLU A 711 33.35 3.05 -27.86
C GLU A 711 32.65 4.24 -28.49
N GLY A 712 31.50 4.62 -27.93
CA GLY A 712 30.62 5.65 -28.48
C GLY A 712 29.54 5.05 -29.39
N LEU A 713 28.41 5.73 -29.45
CA LEU A 713 27.25 5.30 -30.22
C LEU A 713 27.22 6.01 -31.57
N PRO A 714 27.10 5.29 -32.70
CA PRO A 714 26.82 5.89 -34.00
C PRO A 714 25.51 6.70 -33.97
N LEU A 715 25.39 7.73 -34.80
CA LEU A 715 24.25 8.67 -34.80
C LEU A 715 22.88 7.95 -34.82
N LEU A 716 22.73 6.93 -35.66
CA LEU A 716 21.47 6.19 -35.78
C LEU A 716 21.15 5.37 -34.52
N GLN A 717 22.15 4.69 -33.93
CA GLN A 717 21.98 3.94 -32.69
C GLN A 717 21.69 4.88 -31.50
N TYR A 718 22.35 6.04 -31.47
CA TYR A 718 22.08 7.08 -30.47
C TYR A 718 20.64 7.59 -30.60
N PHE A 719 20.18 7.90 -31.82
CA PHE A 719 18.81 8.34 -32.09
C PHE A 719 17.79 7.29 -31.64
N VAL A 720 18.01 6.00 -31.95
CA VAL A 720 17.17 4.90 -31.49
C VAL A 720 17.09 4.83 -29.95
N GLY A 721 18.22 5.06 -29.26
CA GLY A 721 18.26 5.14 -27.80
C GLY A 721 17.47 6.31 -27.20
N THR A 722 17.14 7.34 -27.98
CA THR A 722 16.35 8.49 -27.47
C THR A 722 14.87 8.16 -27.27
N PHE A 723 14.30 7.22 -28.04
CA PHE A 723 12.88 6.86 -27.91
C PHE A 723 12.58 6.25 -26.54
N SER A 724 13.41 5.31 -26.09
CA SER A 724 13.28 4.68 -24.79
C SER A 724 13.50 5.68 -23.66
N SER A 725 14.52 6.53 -23.78
CA SER A 725 14.89 7.53 -22.77
C SER A 725 13.85 8.65 -22.60
N ARG A 726 13.26 9.17 -23.68
CA ARG A 726 12.21 10.19 -23.59
C ARG A 726 10.91 9.62 -23.02
N ARG A 727 10.57 8.40 -23.43
CA ARG A 727 9.40 7.70 -22.90
C ARG A 727 9.54 7.46 -21.40
N SER A 728 10.71 7.02 -20.93
CA SER A 728 10.91 6.76 -19.50
C SER A 728 10.73 8.02 -18.66
N LEU A 729 11.28 9.15 -19.09
CA LEU A 729 11.07 10.44 -18.41
C LEU A 729 9.60 10.85 -18.36
N ALA A 730 8.86 10.68 -19.47
CA ALA A 730 7.44 10.98 -19.52
C ALA A 730 6.60 10.04 -18.63
N ASP A 731 6.88 8.74 -18.65
CA ASP A 731 6.23 7.74 -17.80
C ASP A 731 6.47 8.04 -16.31
N THR A 732 7.69 8.44 -15.91
CA THR A 732 8.00 8.84 -14.53
C THR A 732 7.19 10.05 -14.09
N ALA A 733 7.11 11.09 -14.92
CA ALA A 733 6.37 12.31 -14.59
C ALA A 733 4.85 12.05 -14.48
N LEU A 734 4.27 11.28 -15.41
CA LEU A 734 2.83 11.02 -15.43
C LEU A 734 2.39 10.05 -14.32
N ARG A 735 3.11 8.94 -14.13
CA ARG A 735 2.67 7.87 -13.24
C ARG A 735 2.89 8.18 -11.75
N THR A 736 3.74 9.15 -11.42
CA THR A 736 3.87 9.67 -10.05
C THR A 736 2.53 10.23 -9.54
N ALA A 737 1.75 10.88 -10.41
CA ALA A 737 0.42 11.39 -10.05
C ALA A 737 -0.58 10.25 -9.81
N ASP A 738 -0.50 9.16 -10.58
CA ASP A 738 -1.38 7.99 -10.44
C ASP A 738 -1.10 7.24 -9.12
N ALA A 739 0.18 7.04 -8.79
CA ALA A 739 0.58 6.43 -7.52
C ALA A 739 0.07 7.25 -6.32
N GLY A 740 0.27 8.57 -6.34
CA GLY A 740 -0.26 9.46 -5.30
C GLY A 740 -1.79 9.43 -5.20
N TYR A 741 -2.49 9.27 -6.33
CA TYR A 741 -3.94 9.13 -6.35
C TYR A 741 -4.41 7.78 -5.77
N LEU A 742 -3.70 6.68 -6.01
CA LEU A 742 -3.97 5.39 -5.37
C LEU A 742 -3.74 5.47 -3.85
N THR A 743 -2.60 5.97 -3.39
CA THR A 743 -2.29 6.14 -1.96
C THR A 743 -3.38 6.94 -1.25
N ARG A 744 -3.82 8.04 -1.87
CA ARG A 744 -4.93 8.84 -1.35
C ARG A 744 -6.20 8.02 -1.18
N ARG A 745 -6.61 7.25 -2.20
CA ARG A 745 -7.82 6.41 -2.12
C ARG A 745 -7.71 5.35 -1.03
N LEU A 746 -6.53 4.77 -0.84
CA LEU A 746 -6.29 3.78 0.22
C LEU A 746 -6.40 4.42 1.61
N VAL A 747 -5.80 5.61 1.81
CA VAL A 747 -5.89 6.35 3.08
C VAL A 747 -7.34 6.72 3.37
N ASP A 748 -8.09 7.18 2.36
CA ASP A 748 -9.49 7.58 2.53
C ASP A 748 -10.39 6.42 2.98
N VAL A 749 -10.06 5.17 2.59
CA VAL A 749 -10.78 3.95 3.01
C VAL A 749 -10.32 3.45 4.38
N ALA A 750 -9.03 3.57 4.71
CA ALA A 750 -8.45 2.90 5.87
C ALA A 750 -8.22 3.84 7.07
N GLN A 751 -8.39 5.15 6.92
CA GLN A 751 -8.10 6.13 7.97
C GLN A 751 -8.86 5.91 9.29
N ASP A 752 -10.00 5.23 9.30
CA ASP A 752 -10.78 4.94 10.52
C ASP A 752 -10.36 3.64 11.23
N VAL A 753 -9.37 2.94 10.67
CA VAL A 753 -8.85 1.69 11.23
C VAL A 753 -7.71 1.97 12.21
N VAL A 754 -8.06 1.89 13.49
CA VAL A 754 -7.17 2.08 14.64
C VAL A 754 -7.21 0.85 15.54
N ILE A 755 -6.13 0.56 16.26
CA ILE A 755 -6.13 -0.48 17.30
C ILE A 755 -6.93 0.00 18.51
N ARG A 756 -8.05 -0.66 18.81
CA ARG A 756 -8.99 -0.21 19.87
C ARG A 756 -9.01 -1.05 21.13
N ALA A 757 -8.63 -2.32 21.03
CA ALA A 757 -8.62 -3.24 22.16
C ALA A 757 -7.40 -4.16 22.07
N PHE A 758 -7.03 -4.77 23.20
CA PHE A 758 -5.99 -5.77 23.23
C PHE A 758 -6.42 -7.05 22.50
N ASP A 759 -7.54 -7.64 22.90
CA ASP A 759 -8.12 -8.85 22.31
C ASP A 759 -9.62 -8.65 22.00
N CYS A 760 -10.09 -9.24 20.90
CA CYS A 760 -11.50 -9.30 20.51
C CYS A 760 -12.19 -10.61 20.92
N GLY A 761 -11.46 -11.59 21.45
CA GLY A 761 -11.97 -12.89 21.89
C GLY A 761 -12.36 -13.85 20.77
N THR A 762 -11.92 -13.61 19.53
CA THR A 762 -12.20 -14.51 18.41
C THR A 762 -11.27 -15.71 18.41
N ASP A 763 -11.84 -16.91 18.26
CA ASP A 763 -11.10 -18.14 17.96
C ASP A 763 -10.94 -18.39 16.46
N ASP A 764 -11.53 -17.52 15.61
CA ASP A 764 -11.43 -17.67 14.16
C ASP A 764 -10.06 -17.18 13.65
N GLY A 765 -9.46 -17.98 12.79
CA GLY A 765 -8.13 -17.75 12.22
C GLY A 765 -8.14 -17.85 10.70
N PHE A 766 -7.06 -17.35 10.11
CA PHE A 766 -6.80 -17.44 8.68
C PHE A 766 -5.68 -18.44 8.44
N ASP A 767 -5.88 -19.28 7.43
CA ASP A 767 -4.94 -20.34 7.07
C ASP A 767 -3.86 -19.78 6.15
N MET A 768 -2.62 -19.73 6.64
CA MET A 768 -1.46 -19.29 5.86
C MET A 768 -0.77 -20.48 5.21
N THR A 769 -0.51 -20.36 3.91
CA THR A 769 0.27 -21.31 3.10
C THR A 769 1.35 -20.57 2.31
N PRO A 770 2.41 -21.22 1.83
CA PRO A 770 3.31 -20.59 0.86
C PRO A 770 2.54 -20.12 -0.39
N ILE A 771 3.05 -19.06 -1.03
CA ILE A 771 2.50 -18.53 -2.28
C ILE A 771 3.37 -19.00 -3.44
N TYR A 772 2.72 -19.60 -4.44
CA TYR A 772 3.35 -20.06 -5.67
C TYR A 772 2.92 -19.18 -6.84
N ASP A 773 3.81 -18.99 -7.82
CA ASP A 773 3.48 -18.34 -9.08
C ASP A 773 2.70 -19.29 -10.02
N GLU A 774 2.21 -18.76 -11.15
CA GLU A 774 1.56 -19.55 -12.20
C GLU A 774 2.44 -20.72 -12.71
N SER A 775 3.77 -20.58 -12.64
CA SER A 775 4.75 -21.61 -13.00
C SER A 775 5.12 -22.60 -11.88
N GLY A 776 4.50 -22.48 -10.69
CA GLY A 776 4.77 -23.35 -9.54
C GLY A 776 6.03 -23.00 -8.74
N GLN A 777 6.73 -21.91 -9.08
CA GLN A 777 7.85 -21.40 -8.27
C GLN A 777 7.33 -20.73 -6.99
N VAL A 778 8.04 -20.91 -5.88
CA VAL A 778 7.70 -20.26 -4.60
C VAL A 778 8.03 -18.77 -4.70
N VAL A 779 6.99 -17.94 -4.66
CA VAL A 779 7.11 -16.47 -4.65
C VAL A 779 7.36 -15.96 -3.23
N MET A 780 6.70 -16.59 -2.24
CA MET A 780 6.85 -16.24 -0.84
C MET A 780 6.77 -17.48 0.03
N GLN A 781 7.79 -17.65 0.87
CA GLN A 781 7.94 -18.77 1.80
C GLN A 781 6.98 -18.64 2.99
N LEU A 782 6.75 -19.74 3.71
CA LEU A 782 5.74 -19.75 4.78
C LEU A 782 6.20 -18.92 5.98
N TRP A 783 7.48 -19.01 6.35
CA TRP A 783 8.04 -18.28 7.50
C TRP A 783 7.88 -16.77 7.36
N GLU A 784 8.02 -16.22 6.15
CA GLU A 784 7.85 -14.78 5.87
C GLU A 784 6.42 -14.30 6.13
N ARG A 785 5.42 -15.17 5.93
CA ARG A 785 4.00 -14.84 6.11
C ARG A 785 3.56 -14.88 7.56
N ILE A 786 4.10 -15.84 8.31
CA ILE A 786 3.72 -16.10 9.71
C ILE A 786 4.54 -15.27 10.70
N TRP A 787 5.70 -14.76 10.30
CA TRP A 787 6.55 -13.92 11.14
C TRP A 787 5.80 -12.68 11.65
N GLY A 788 5.81 -12.48 12.97
CA GLY A 788 5.12 -11.37 13.64
C GLY A 788 3.60 -11.50 13.71
N ARG A 789 3.05 -12.68 13.40
CA ARG A 789 1.63 -13.02 13.62
C ARG A 789 1.44 -13.75 14.95
N ILE A 790 0.20 -13.87 15.37
CA ILE A 790 -0.19 -14.63 16.56
C ILE A 790 -0.85 -15.93 16.14
N ALA A 791 -0.41 -17.05 16.71
CA ALA A 791 -0.97 -18.36 16.42
C ALA A 791 -2.41 -18.46 16.94
N ALA A 792 -3.35 -18.88 16.09
CA ALA A 792 -4.74 -19.10 16.48
C ALA A 792 -4.94 -20.47 17.15
N GLU A 793 -4.08 -21.43 16.80
CA GLU A 793 -4.06 -22.80 17.31
C GLU A 793 -2.63 -23.19 17.69
N ARG A 794 -2.48 -24.20 18.55
CA ARG A 794 -1.18 -24.73 18.95
C ARG A 794 -0.49 -25.40 17.75
N VAL A 795 0.76 -25.02 17.47
CA VAL A 795 1.56 -25.59 16.38
C VAL A 795 2.51 -26.63 16.96
N VAL A 796 2.37 -27.87 16.49
CA VAL A 796 3.13 -29.02 16.95
C VAL A 796 3.92 -29.59 15.78
N ASP A 797 5.19 -29.93 16.01
CA ASP A 797 6.02 -30.64 15.04
C ASP A 797 5.43 -32.04 14.77
N PRO A 798 5.09 -32.38 13.51
CA PRO A 798 4.55 -33.69 13.16
C PRO A 798 5.48 -34.86 13.48
N ARG A 799 6.80 -34.64 13.48
CA ARG A 799 7.83 -35.68 13.67
C ARG A 799 8.15 -35.88 15.15
N THR A 800 8.43 -34.79 15.86
CA THR A 800 8.90 -34.85 17.26
C THR A 800 7.78 -34.75 18.28
N ARG A 801 6.56 -34.37 17.86
CA ARG A 801 5.43 -34.00 18.73
C ARG A 801 5.73 -32.88 19.74
N LYS A 802 6.84 -32.15 19.57
CA LYS A 802 7.20 -31.00 20.38
C LYS A 802 6.31 -29.82 20.00
N VAL A 803 5.81 -29.10 21.00
CA VAL A 803 5.09 -27.83 20.78
C VAL A 803 6.12 -26.77 20.40
N ILE A 804 5.95 -26.16 19.23
CA ILE A 804 6.81 -25.07 18.74
C ILE A 804 6.24 -23.72 19.21
N VAL A 805 4.93 -23.52 19.04
CA VAL A 805 4.21 -22.29 19.39
C VAL A 805 2.88 -22.64 20.06
N ASP A 806 2.59 -22.00 21.19
CA ASP A 806 1.30 -22.15 21.88
C ASP A 806 0.21 -21.25 21.30
N LYS A 807 -1.06 -21.56 21.62
CA LYS A 807 -2.19 -20.73 21.19
C LYS A 807 -2.06 -19.33 21.77
N ASN A 808 -2.34 -18.31 20.95
CA ASN A 808 -2.21 -16.88 21.27
C ASN A 808 -0.77 -16.41 21.52
N GLU A 809 0.23 -17.21 21.18
CA GLU A 809 1.64 -16.80 21.23
C GLU A 809 2.07 -16.13 19.91
N MET A 810 2.96 -15.13 20.00
CA MET A 810 3.54 -14.48 18.82
C MET A 810 4.62 -15.36 18.18
N ILE A 811 4.57 -15.48 16.86
CA ILE A 811 5.53 -16.25 16.08
C ILE A 811 6.76 -15.37 15.78
N THR A 812 7.87 -15.65 16.46
CA THR A 812 9.17 -15.01 16.21
C THR A 812 9.82 -15.57 14.94
N MET A 813 10.87 -14.89 14.43
CA MET A 813 11.55 -15.34 13.21
C MET A 813 12.20 -16.73 13.38
N THR A 814 12.78 -17.00 14.55
CA THR A 814 13.36 -18.31 14.89
C THR A 814 12.31 -19.41 14.85
N LYS A 815 11.18 -19.21 15.56
CA LYS A 815 10.05 -20.15 15.56
C LYS A 815 9.43 -20.32 14.18
N ALA A 816 9.36 -19.25 13.37
CA ALA A 816 8.84 -19.32 12.01
C ALA A 816 9.68 -20.23 11.10
N LYS A 817 11.02 -20.18 11.24
CA LYS A 817 11.94 -21.08 10.52
C LYS A 817 11.84 -22.52 11.04
N GLU A 818 11.78 -22.71 12.36
CA GLU A 818 11.58 -24.03 12.96
C GLU A 818 10.28 -24.71 12.46
N ILE A 819 9.19 -23.94 12.30
CA ILE A 819 7.92 -24.44 11.74
C ILE A 819 8.10 -24.95 10.30
N GLU A 820 8.87 -24.23 9.49
CA GLU A 820 9.12 -24.60 8.10
C GLU A 820 10.06 -25.82 8.00
N GLU A 821 11.11 -25.86 8.82
CA GLU A 821 12.05 -27.00 8.93
C GLU A 821 11.36 -28.28 9.43
N ALA A 822 10.35 -28.15 10.28
CA ALA A 822 9.48 -29.26 10.70
C ALA A 822 8.60 -29.82 9.56
N GLY A 823 8.57 -29.17 8.39
CA GLY A 823 7.81 -29.58 7.22
C GLY A 823 6.32 -29.22 7.28
N ILE A 824 5.94 -28.25 8.11
CA ILE A 824 4.55 -27.78 8.23
C ILE A 824 4.23 -26.87 7.03
N THR A 825 3.22 -27.23 6.25
CA THR A 825 2.83 -26.47 5.03
C THR A 825 1.71 -25.46 5.26
N LYS A 826 1.02 -25.55 6.40
CA LYS A 826 -0.16 -24.76 6.71
C LYS A 826 -0.18 -24.39 8.19
N VAL A 827 -0.35 -23.10 8.50
CA VAL A 827 -0.45 -22.59 9.88
C VAL A 827 -1.64 -21.67 10.00
N LYS A 828 -2.45 -21.86 11.04
CA LYS A 828 -3.62 -21.02 11.32
C LYS A 828 -3.23 -19.86 12.24
N VAL A 829 -3.32 -18.64 11.73
CA VAL A 829 -2.93 -17.41 12.44
C VAL A 829 -4.12 -16.49 12.64
N ARG A 830 -4.06 -15.64 13.67
CA ARG A 830 -5.01 -14.53 13.82
C ARG A 830 -4.72 -13.47 12.76
N SER A 831 -5.77 -12.89 12.18
CA SER A 831 -5.68 -11.91 11.11
C SER A 831 -6.61 -10.72 11.35
N PRO A 832 -6.25 -9.50 10.89
CA PRO A 832 -7.19 -8.40 10.74
C PRO A 832 -8.49 -8.78 10.04
N MET A 833 -8.49 -9.73 9.08
CA MET A 833 -9.70 -10.10 8.34
C MET A 833 -10.74 -10.83 9.20
N THR A 834 -10.31 -11.61 10.19
CA THR A 834 -11.19 -12.40 11.09
C THR A 834 -11.51 -11.70 12.41
N CYS A 835 -10.94 -10.51 12.65
CA CYS A 835 -11.17 -9.77 13.90
C CYS A 835 -12.67 -9.45 14.10
N ALA A 836 -13.20 -9.78 15.28
CA ALA A 836 -14.62 -9.62 15.63
C ALA A 836 -14.98 -8.19 16.10
N LEU A 837 -14.02 -7.27 16.22
CA LEU A 837 -14.33 -5.90 16.66
C LEU A 837 -15.19 -5.16 15.62
N PRO A 838 -16.24 -4.44 16.06
CA PRO A 838 -17.15 -3.72 15.19
C PRO A 838 -16.46 -2.51 14.51
N HIS A 839 -15.63 -1.80 15.27
CA HIS A 839 -14.85 -0.67 14.79
C HIS A 839 -13.37 -0.86 15.16
N GLY A 840 -12.48 -0.70 14.18
CA GLY A 840 -11.05 -0.92 14.37
C GLY A 840 -10.65 -2.40 14.39
N ILE A 841 -9.46 -2.66 14.91
CA ILE A 841 -8.85 -4.00 15.03
C ILE A 841 -8.28 -4.14 16.45
N CYS A 842 -8.09 -5.37 16.93
CA CYS A 842 -7.43 -5.62 18.21
C CYS A 842 -5.94 -5.92 18.00
N ALA A 843 -5.12 -5.64 19.02
CA ALA A 843 -3.68 -5.88 18.97
C ALA A 843 -3.36 -7.35 18.64
N MET A 844 -4.10 -8.29 19.21
CA MET A 844 -3.87 -9.73 18.99
C MET A 844 -4.21 -10.21 17.57
N CYS A 845 -5.16 -9.59 16.88
CA CYS A 845 -5.46 -9.92 15.48
C CYS A 845 -4.49 -9.23 14.50
N TYR A 846 -3.93 -8.07 14.85
CA TYR A 846 -2.94 -7.37 14.03
C TYR A 846 -1.53 -7.98 14.16
N GLY A 847 -1.16 -8.37 15.38
CA GLY A 847 0.15 -8.90 15.73
C GLY A 847 1.20 -7.81 15.93
N MET A 848 2.40 -8.07 15.43
CA MET A 848 3.57 -7.23 15.63
C MET A 848 3.50 -5.93 14.80
N ASP A 849 3.81 -4.78 15.38
CA ASP A 849 4.18 -3.57 14.65
C ASP A 849 5.56 -3.77 14.02
N LEU A 850 5.63 -3.59 12.70
CA LEU A 850 6.83 -3.87 11.91
C LEU A 850 7.96 -2.86 12.17
N SER A 851 7.61 -1.66 12.62
CA SER A 851 8.58 -0.60 12.89
C SER A 851 9.30 -0.78 14.23
N THR A 852 8.56 -1.15 15.28
CA THR A 852 9.08 -1.37 16.62
C THR A 852 9.46 -2.83 16.88
N ARG A 853 8.97 -3.75 16.04
CA ARG A 853 9.04 -5.22 16.23
C ARG A 853 8.45 -5.71 17.55
N ARG A 854 7.52 -4.94 18.14
CA ARG A 854 6.74 -5.29 19.33
C ARG A 854 5.30 -5.61 18.96
N LEU A 855 4.54 -6.14 19.91
CA LEU A 855 3.08 -6.14 19.77
C LEU A 855 2.59 -4.69 19.59
N VAL A 856 1.65 -4.48 18.67
CA VAL A 856 1.14 -3.13 18.38
C VAL A 856 0.46 -2.50 19.61
N ASP A 857 0.72 -1.21 19.80
CA ASP A 857 0.10 -0.44 20.89
C ASP A 857 -1.37 -0.08 20.59
N ILE A 858 -2.13 0.09 21.66
CA ILE A 858 -3.49 0.59 21.59
C ILE A 858 -3.46 2.06 21.15
N GLY A 859 -4.34 2.42 20.21
CA GLY A 859 -4.41 3.74 19.60
C GLY A 859 -3.61 3.87 18.30
N GLU A 860 -2.83 2.87 17.89
CA GLU A 860 -2.02 2.96 16.66
C GLU A 860 -2.88 3.03 15.40
N ALA A 861 -2.57 3.98 14.50
CA ALA A 861 -3.31 4.25 13.27
C ALA A 861 -2.90 3.30 12.13
N VAL A 862 -3.06 1.99 12.35
CA VAL A 862 -2.60 0.92 11.44
C VAL A 862 -3.18 1.01 10.02
N GLY A 863 -4.36 1.61 9.84
CA GLY A 863 -4.94 1.81 8.52
C GLY A 863 -4.20 2.83 7.64
N ILE A 864 -3.69 3.92 8.23
CA ILE A 864 -2.85 4.88 7.51
C ILE A 864 -1.51 4.22 7.15
N VAL A 865 -0.91 3.49 8.09
CA VAL A 865 0.34 2.76 7.86
C VAL A 865 0.19 1.76 6.73
N ALA A 866 -0.91 0.99 6.70
CA ALA A 866 -1.20 0.07 5.61
C ALA A 866 -1.36 0.77 4.26
N ALA A 867 -2.12 1.87 4.22
CA ALA A 867 -2.35 2.62 2.99
C ALA A 867 -1.05 3.24 2.43
N GLN A 868 -0.19 3.79 3.30
CA GLN A 868 1.12 4.31 2.90
C GLN A 868 2.05 3.18 2.44
N SER A 869 2.10 2.06 3.16
CA SER A 869 2.96 0.92 2.82
C SER A 869 2.61 0.29 1.46
N ILE A 870 1.34 0.29 1.08
CA ILE A 870 0.86 -0.20 -0.23
C ILE A 870 1.09 0.87 -1.32
N GLY A 871 0.91 2.14 -0.98
CA GLY A 871 0.92 3.26 -1.90
C GLY A 871 2.31 3.80 -2.25
N GLU A 872 3.25 3.83 -1.29
CA GLU A 872 4.63 4.31 -1.49
C GLU A 872 5.33 3.55 -2.63
N PRO A 873 5.32 2.21 -2.67
CA PRO A 873 5.96 1.48 -3.75
C PRO A 873 5.23 1.63 -5.10
N GLY A 874 4.02 2.21 -5.10
CA GLY A 874 3.28 2.58 -6.31
C GLY A 874 4.10 3.46 -7.26
N THR A 875 4.99 4.32 -6.74
CA THR A 875 5.95 5.08 -7.56
C THR A 875 7.04 4.16 -8.12
N GLN A 876 7.50 3.18 -7.34
CA GLN A 876 8.52 2.20 -7.77
C GLN A 876 8.03 1.23 -8.86
N PHE A 877 6.75 0.84 -8.88
CA PHE A 877 6.14 0.07 -9.98
C PHE A 877 6.35 0.72 -11.34
N THR A 878 6.43 2.05 -11.35
CA THR A 878 6.55 2.86 -12.55
C THR A 878 8.02 3.03 -12.96
N MET A 879 8.92 2.97 -11.97
CA MET A 879 10.35 3.08 -12.16
C MET A 879 11.08 1.75 -12.45
N ARG A 880 10.63 0.61 -11.93
CA ARG A 880 11.33 -0.67 -12.15
C ARG A 880 11.05 -1.33 -13.50
N THR A 881 10.01 -0.88 -14.22
CA THR A 881 9.84 -1.17 -15.65
C THR A 881 11.00 -0.67 -16.53
N PHE A 882 11.96 0.09 -15.96
CA PHE A 882 13.14 0.60 -16.65
C PHE A 882 14.33 -0.37 -16.73
N HIS A 883 14.42 -1.40 -15.88
CA HIS A 883 15.65 -2.19 -15.73
C HIS A 883 15.61 -3.61 -16.28
N THR A 884 14.44 -4.18 -16.47
CA THR A 884 14.35 -5.40 -17.28
C THR A 884 14.59 -4.98 -18.72
N VAL A 885 15.78 -5.31 -19.24
CA VAL A 885 16.01 -5.45 -20.68
C VAL A 885 14.85 -6.30 -21.20
N VAL A 886 13.87 -5.61 -21.78
CA VAL A 886 12.92 -6.14 -22.73
C VAL A 886 12.33 -7.50 -22.32
N GLY A 887 11.37 -7.46 -21.38
CA GLY A 887 10.39 -8.55 -21.27
C GLY A 887 9.23 -8.31 -22.23
N PRO A 888 8.60 -9.36 -22.80
CA PRO A 888 7.40 -9.26 -23.66
C PRO A 888 6.19 -8.60 -22.97
N SER A 889 6.31 -8.25 -21.69
CA SER A 889 5.29 -7.76 -20.76
C SER A 889 4.73 -6.35 -21.04
N ILE A 890 5.36 -5.53 -21.90
CA ILE A 890 5.05 -4.08 -21.99
C ILE A 890 4.39 -3.69 -23.34
N VAL A 891 4.33 -4.61 -24.31
CA VAL A 891 3.83 -4.34 -25.68
C VAL A 891 2.28 -4.21 -25.77
N GLU A 892 1.54 -4.47 -24.68
CA GLU A 892 0.12 -4.86 -24.80
C GLU A 892 -0.92 -3.72 -24.79
N ILE A 893 -0.60 -2.52 -24.31
CA ILE A 893 -1.63 -1.50 -24.00
C ILE A 893 -2.20 -0.82 -25.26
N ARG A 894 -1.43 -0.68 -26.35
CA ARG A 894 -1.90 -0.06 -27.62
C ARG A 894 -2.28 -1.04 -28.72
N GLN A 895 -1.97 -2.32 -28.56
CA GLN A 895 -2.51 -3.37 -29.41
C GLN A 895 -4.02 -3.60 -29.16
N TYR A 896 -4.66 -2.90 -28.21
CA TYR A 896 -6.11 -2.99 -27.94
C TYR A 896 -7.00 -2.74 -29.17
N LYS A 897 -6.63 -1.84 -30.09
CA LYS A 897 -7.40 -1.66 -31.35
C LYS A 897 -7.03 -2.72 -32.38
N THR A 898 -5.73 -2.93 -32.62
CA THR A 898 -5.21 -3.81 -33.66
C THR A 898 -5.46 -5.29 -33.37
N ARG A 899 -5.22 -5.78 -32.14
CA ARG A 899 -5.58 -7.14 -31.71
C ARG A 899 -7.10 -7.33 -31.60
N ARG A 900 -7.87 -6.29 -31.26
CA ARG A 900 -9.34 -6.40 -31.25
C ARG A 900 -9.88 -6.51 -32.67
N GLU A 901 -9.37 -5.72 -33.61
CA GLU A 901 -9.71 -5.80 -35.02
C GLU A 901 -9.21 -7.09 -35.67
N ALA A 902 -8.00 -7.56 -35.31
CA ALA A 902 -7.45 -8.84 -35.78
C ALA A 902 -8.23 -10.04 -35.22
N ALA A 903 -8.51 -10.08 -33.91
CA ALA A 903 -9.35 -11.13 -33.32
C ALA A 903 -10.77 -11.10 -33.88
N LEU A 904 -11.38 -9.92 -34.09
CA LEU A 904 -12.67 -9.83 -34.76
C LEU A 904 -12.60 -10.33 -36.21
N ARG A 905 -11.55 -9.98 -36.97
CA ARG A 905 -11.36 -10.49 -38.34
C ARG A 905 -11.17 -12.00 -38.37
N GLU A 906 -10.29 -12.54 -37.54
CA GLU A 906 -10.03 -13.98 -37.44
C GLU A 906 -11.28 -14.76 -37.00
N ILE A 907 -12.07 -14.19 -36.08
CA ILE A 907 -13.39 -14.73 -35.71
C ILE A 907 -14.36 -14.68 -36.90
N THR A 908 -14.37 -13.60 -37.67
CA THR A 908 -15.26 -13.45 -38.83
C THR A 908 -14.86 -14.39 -39.97
N GLU A 909 -13.56 -14.60 -40.16
CA GLU A 909 -12.98 -15.51 -41.17
C GLU A 909 -13.21 -16.98 -40.79
N ARG A 910 -12.87 -17.41 -39.57
CA ARG A 910 -13.13 -18.78 -39.11
C ARG A 910 -14.62 -19.09 -38.91
N ALA A 911 -15.43 -18.11 -38.54
CA ALA A 911 -16.88 -18.31 -38.49
C ALA A 911 -17.47 -18.50 -39.90
N ARG A 912 -16.93 -17.82 -40.92
CA ARG A 912 -17.35 -18.00 -42.33
C ARG A 912 -17.06 -19.41 -42.85
N GLU A 913 -16.04 -20.11 -42.34
CA GLU A 913 -15.66 -21.44 -42.82
C GLU A 913 -16.58 -22.58 -42.34
N GLU A 914 -17.26 -22.46 -41.18
CA GLU A 914 -18.04 -23.58 -40.62
C GLU A 914 -19.46 -23.26 -40.11
N MET A 915 -19.85 -21.99 -39.85
CA MET A 915 -21.20 -21.66 -39.32
C MET A 915 -21.74 -20.28 -39.75
N GLY A 916 -23.02 -20.21 -40.12
CA GLY A 916 -23.69 -18.92 -40.39
C GLY A 916 -23.76 -18.01 -39.15
N ILE A 917 -23.57 -16.70 -39.34
CA ILE A 917 -23.64 -15.65 -38.29
C ILE A 917 -24.93 -15.75 -37.45
N SER A 918 -26.03 -16.18 -38.07
CA SER A 918 -27.34 -16.37 -37.43
C SER A 918 -27.34 -17.49 -36.38
N GLU A 919 -26.57 -18.55 -36.60
CA GLU A 919 -26.49 -19.73 -35.72
C GLU A 919 -25.56 -19.49 -34.51
N MET A 920 -24.45 -18.77 -34.73
CA MET A 920 -23.62 -18.23 -33.65
C MET A 920 -24.44 -17.30 -32.74
N LEU A 921 -25.26 -16.42 -33.30
CA LEU A 921 -26.18 -15.57 -32.52
C LEU A 921 -27.24 -16.39 -31.76
N ARG A 922 -27.67 -17.53 -32.31
CA ARG A 922 -28.64 -18.44 -31.67
C ARG A 922 -28.04 -19.18 -30.46
N ILE A 923 -26.79 -19.62 -30.56
CA ILE A 923 -26.06 -20.25 -29.43
C ILE A 923 -25.77 -19.22 -28.33
N ILE A 924 -25.37 -18.00 -28.71
CA ILE A 924 -25.18 -16.89 -27.75
C ILE A 924 -26.51 -16.51 -27.07
N ARG A 925 -27.67 -16.72 -27.71
CA ARG A 925 -29.01 -16.49 -27.11
C ARG A 925 -29.38 -17.50 -26.01
N GLN A 926 -28.85 -18.72 -26.02
CA GLN A 926 -29.30 -19.82 -25.13
C GLN A 926 -28.72 -19.81 -23.70
N THR A 927 -27.82 -18.90 -23.33
CA THR A 927 -27.29 -18.80 -21.95
C THR A 927 -28.22 -17.94 -21.06
N PRO A 928 -28.79 -18.46 -19.97
CA PRO A 928 -29.82 -17.73 -19.21
C PRO A 928 -29.25 -16.78 -18.15
N ARG A 929 -29.70 -15.51 -18.17
CA ARG A 929 -30.06 -14.66 -17.00
C ARG A 929 -30.78 -13.39 -17.47
N GLY A 930 -31.93 -13.11 -16.85
CA GLY A 930 -32.92 -12.11 -17.30
C GLY A 930 -32.47 -10.65 -17.21
N LEU A 931 -32.63 -9.92 -18.33
CA LEU A 931 -32.75 -8.47 -18.53
C LEU A 931 -33.05 -8.23 -20.05
N ARG A 932 -33.26 -6.99 -20.53
CA ARG A 932 -33.77 -6.72 -21.90
C ARG A 932 -32.76 -6.98 -23.04
N GLU A 933 -33.24 -7.41 -24.22
CA GLU A 933 -32.44 -7.93 -25.35
C GLU A 933 -31.38 -6.98 -25.96
N GLU A 934 -31.61 -5.66 -25.99
CA GLU A 934 -30.65 -4.71 -26.60
C GLU A 934 -29.48 -4.36 -25.67
N GLU A 935 -29.77 -4.10 -24.39
CA GLU A 935 -28.73 -3.96 -23.35
C GLU A 935 -27.93 -5.27 -23.19
N GLN A 936 -28.57 -6.42 -23.40
CA GLN A 936 -27.93 -7.73 -23.39
C GLN A 936 -26.93 -7.92 -24.56
N LYS A 937 -27.24 -7.47 -25.79
CA LYS A 937 -26.31 -7.56 -26.93
C LYS A 937 -25.04 -6.75 -26.66
N GLU A 938 -25.19 -5.53 -26.17
CA GLU A 938 -24.07 -4.65 -25.88
C GLU A 938 -23.22 -5.17 -24.71
N GLN A 939 -23.86 -5.70 -23.66
CA GLN A 939 -23.16 -6.33 -22.53
C GLN A 939 -22.44 -7.62 -22.93
N ARG A 940 -23.01 -8.42 -23.86
CA ARG A 940 -22.41 -9.67 -24.37
C ARG A 940 -21.19 -9.41 -25.25
N MET A 941 -21.25 -8.42 -26.14
CA MET A 941 -20.06 -8.00 -26.91
C MET A 941 -18.98 -7.43 -25.98
N LYS A 942 -19.37 -6.60 -25.00
CA LYS A 942 -18.43 -6.12 -23.97
C LYS A 942 -17.81 -7.26 -23.16
N TRP A 943 -18.55 -8.33 -22.88
CA TRP A 943 -18.04 -9.52 -22.18
C TRP A 943 -17.06 -10.34 -23.03
N TRP A 944 -17.43 -10.64 -24.29
CA TRP A 944 -16.56 -11.37 -25.24
C TRP A 944 -15.26 -10.64 -25.58
N VAL A 945 -15.33 -9.31 -25.73
CA VAL A 945 -14.13 -8.47 -25.95
C VAL A 945 -13.19 -8.57 -24.75
N ARG A 946 -13.71 -8.60 -23.51
CA ARG A 946 -12.85 -8.70 -22.31
C ARG A 946 -12.10 -10.01 -22.22
N LEU A 947 -12.65 -11.10 -22.74
CA LEU A 947 -12.00 -12.40 -22.80
C LEU A 947 -10.78 -12.43 -23.75
N HIS A 948 -10.77 -11.60 -24.81
CA HIS A 948 -9.69 -11.53 -25.80
C HIS A 948 -8.65 -10.44 -25.52
N VAL A 949 -8.93 -9.57 -24.55
CA VAL A 949 -8.01 -8.47 -24.20
C VAL A 949 -6.99 -9.00 -23.18
N PRO A 950 -5.69 -8.78 -23.40
CA PRO A 950 -4.66 -9.20 -22.45
C PRO A 950 -4.89 -8.58 -21.07
N ARG A 951 -4.50 -9.33 -20.04
CA ARG A 951 -4.65 -8.93 -18.65
C ARG A 951 -3.82 -7.67 -18.37
N ARG A 952 -4.30 -6.82 -17.45
CA ARG A 952 -3.49 -5.72 -16.92
C ARG A 952 -2.34 -6.29 -16.08
N ARG A 953 -1.18 -5.63 -16.11
CA ARG A 953 0.00 -5.97 -15.28
C ARG A 953 0.44 -4.75 -14.45
N GLY A 954 1.27 -4.98 -13.43
CA GLY A 954 1.82 -3.94 -12.56
C GLY A 954 0.74 -3.16 -11.81
N LEU A 955 0.95 -1.85 -11.62
CA LEU A 955 0.07 -0.99 -10.82
C LEU A 955 -1.39 -0.99 -11.31
N LEU A 956 -1.62 -1.01 -12.63
CA LEU A 956 -2.97 -1.02 -13.20
C LEU A 956 -3.78 -2.27 -12.83
N ARG A 957 -3.10 -3.38 -12.54
CA ARG A 957 -3.75 -4.61 -12.05
C ARG A 957 -4.07 -4.49 -10.56
N VAL A 958 -3.18 -3.90 -9.78
CA VAL A 958 -3.41 -3.59 -8.36
C VAL A 958 -4.63 -2.67 -8.21
N GLU A 959 -4.73 -1.63 -9.04
CA GLU A 959 -5.92 -0.76 -9.06
C GLU A 959 -7.20 -1.49 -9.45
N GLU A 960 -7.14 -2.40 -10.43
CA GLU A 960 -8.28 -3.20 -10.87
C GLU A 960 -8.80 -4.11 -9.75
N LEU A 961 -7.88 -4.69 -8.96
CA LEU A 961 -8.18 -5.53 -7.80
C LEU A 961 -8.78 -4.72 -6.65
N PHE A 962 -8.16 -3.61 -6.25
CA PHE A 962 -8.67 -2.78 -5.15
C PHE A 962 -9.99 -2.07 -5.49
N ASP A 963 -10.24 -1.71 -6.75
CA ASP A 963 -11.54 -1.21 -7.17
C ASP A 963 -12.57 -2.34 -7.40
N ALA A 964 -12.18 -3.61 -7.18
CA ALA A 964 -13.00 -4.80 -7.43
C ALA A 964 -13.68 -4.75 -8.81
N ARG A 965 -12.96 -4.29 -9.84
CA ARG A 965 -13.50 -4.17 -11.19
C ARG A 965 -13.61 -5.56 -11.82
N ARG A 966 -14.51 -5.68 -12.81
CA ARG A 966 -14.55 -6.88 -13.65
C ARG A 966 -13.29 -6.90 -14.52
N PRO A 967 -12.45 -7.94 -14.45
CA PRO A 967 -11.12 -7.87 -15.00
C PRO A 967 -11.08 -8.06 -16.52
N LEU A 968 -10.01 -7.59 -17.14
CA LEU A 968 -9.62 -7.92 -18.52
C LEU A 968 -8.92 -9.30 -18.56
N GLY A 969 -9.11 -10.06 -19.62
CA GLY A 969 -8.60 -11.44 -19.75
C GLY A 969 -9.21 -12.38 -18.72
N GLN A 970 -10.53 -12.30 -18.51
CA GLN A 970 -11.23 -13.01 -17.45
C GLN A 970 -11.17 -14.53 -17.65
N SER A 971 -10.82 -15.27 -16.60
CA SER A 971 -10.91 -16.74 -16.55
C SER A 971 -12.36 -17.19 -16.46
N ILE A 972 -12.67 -18.28 -17.16
CA ILE A 972 -13.93 -18.98 -16.99
C ILE A 972 -13.79 -19.91 -15.80
N ILE A 973 -14.70 -19.76 -14.82
CA ILE A 973 -14.74 -20.58 -13.61
C ILE A 973 -15.97 -21.48 -13.62
N ALA A 974 -15.87 -22.67 -13.02
CA ALA A 974 -16.99 -23.58 -12.86
C ALA A 974 -18.04 -22.99 -11.89
N GLU A 975 -19.32 -22.99 -12.25
CA GLU A 975 -20.40 -22.53 -11.36
C GLU A 975 -20.87 -23.60 -10.36
N TYR A 976 -20.65 -24.89 -10.70
CA TYR A 976 -21.07 -26.05 -9.92
C TYR A 976 -19.96 -27.10 -9.90
N ASP A 977 -20.01 -27.98 -8.92
CA ASP A 977 -19.17 -29.18 -8.87
C ASP A 977 -19.55 -30.12 -10.02
N GLY A 978 -18.56 -30.73 -10.65
CA GLY A 978 -18.79 -31.61 -11.78
C GLY A 978 -17.55 -32.33 -12.28
N VAL A 979 -17.69 -33.04 -13.39
CA VAL A 979 -16.59 -33.72 -14.07
C VAL A 979 -16.49 -33.19 -15.51
N VAL A 980 -15.28 -32.93 -15.97
CA VAL A 980 -15.02 -32.53 -17.35
C VAL A 980 -15.28 -33.72 -18.27
N ARG A 981 -16.31 -33.60 -19.09
CA ARG A 981 -16.71 -34.65 -20.02
C ARG A 981 -15.89 -34.62 -21.30
N GLU A 982 -15.84 -33.46 -21.94
CA GLU A 982 -15.14 -33.25 -23.21
C GLU A 982 -14.73 -31.78 -23.37
N ILE A 983 -13.62 -31.56 -24.09
CA ILE A 983 -13.11 -30.25 -24.47
C ILE A 983 -13.17 -30.13 -26.00
N ILE A 984 -14.17 -29.40 -26.50
CA ILE A 984 -14.41 -29.25 -27.93
C ILE A 984 -13.59 -28.07 -28.46
N LYS A 985 -12.63 -28.35 -29.36
CA LYS A 985 -11.78 -27.34 -30.03
C LYS A 985 -12.16 -27.05 -31.50
N LYS A 986 -13.27 -27.62 -31.99
CA LYS A 986 -13.80 -27.38 -33.36
C LYS A 986 -14.84 -26.27 -33.35
N GLY A 987 -14.79 -25.33 -34.30
CA GLY A 987 -15.61 -24.13 -34.27
C GLY A 987 -15.42 -23.34 -32.97
N ILE A 988 -16.50 -22.84 -32.36
CA ILE A 988 -16.45 -22.15 -31.07
C ILE A 988 -16.01 -23.12 -29.96
N TRP A 989 -14.87 -22.85 -29.33
CA TRP A 989 -14.32 -23.71 -28.27
C TRP A 989 -15.27 -23.82 -27.07
N ARG A 990 -15.44 -25.02 -26.53
CA ARG A 990 -16.32 -25.28 -25.37
C ARG A 990 -15.72 -26.29 -24.40
N ILE A 991 -16.01 -26.10 -23.13
CA ILE A 991 -15.77 -27.09 -22.08
C ILE A 991 -17.13 -27.60 -21.61
N VAL A 992 -17.37 -28.90 -21.73
CA VAL A 992 -18.62 -29.52 -21.28
C VAL A 992 -18.38 -30.17 -19.93
N LEU A 993 -19.12 -29.71 -18.91
CA LEU A 993 -19.12 -30.28 -17.57
C LEU A 993 -20.41 -31.05 -17.33
N ASP A 994 -20.30 -32.25 -16.77
CA ASP A 994 -21.42 -32.94 -16.14
C ASP A 994 -21.52 -32.42 -14.69
N ILE A 995 -22.50 -31.56 -14.43
CA ILE A 995 -22.65 -30.84 -13.14
C ILE A 995 -23.74 -31.44 -12.26
N GLU A 996 -23.54 -31.45 -10.95
CA GLU A 996 -24.58 -31.80 -9.97
C GLU A 996 -25.35 -30.55 -9.53
N VAL A 997 -26.65 -30.47 -9.84
CA VAL A 997 -27.49 -29.30 -9.52
C VAL A 997 -28.56 -29.68 -8.48
N PRO A 998 -28.74 -28.89 -7.40
CA PRO A 998 -29.85 -29.05 -6.47
C PRO A 998 -31.20 -28.77 -7.15
N VAL A 999 -32.26 -29.49 -6.76
CA VAL A 999 -33.60 -29.33 -7.38
C VAL A 999 -34.19 -27.93 -7.23
N GLU A 1000 -33.80 -27.18 -6.20
CA GLU A 1000 -34.18 -25.78 -6.00
C GLU A 1000 -33.65 -24.85 -7.12
N ASP A 1001 -32.50 -25.18 -7.70
CA ASP A 1001 -31.81 -24.39 -8.72
C ASP A 1001 -32.05 -24.91 -10.15
N LEU A 1002 -32.83 -25.99 -10.32
CA LEU A 1002 -33.16 -26.54 -11.65
C LEU A 1002 -33.92 -25.53 -12.53
N GLU A 1003 -34.69 -24.63 -11.94
CA GLU A 1003 -35.38 -23.53 -12.64
C GLU A 1003 -34.41 -22.62 -13.42
N LYS A 1004 -33.14 -22.54 -13.01
CA LYS A 1004 -32.10 -21.74 -13.69
C LYS A 1004 -31.45 -22.49 -14.86
N HIS A 1005 -31.75 -23.77 -15.04
CA HIS A 1005 -31.11 -24.68 -16.01
C HIS A 1005 -32.11 -25.25 -17.03
N ILE A 1006 -33.25 -24.58 -17.22
CA ILE A 1006 -34.26 -24.93 -18.23
C ILE A 1006 -33.59 -25.02 -19.62
N GLY A 1007 -33.87 -26.12 -20.33
CA GLY A 1007 -33.32 -26.44 -21.65
C GLY A 1007 -32.06 -27.31 -21.68
N MET A 1008 -31.48 -27.65 -20.52
CA MET A 1008 -30.26 -28.48 -20.41
C MET A 1008 -30.58 -29.98 -20.35
N GLU A 1009 -29.68 -30.83 -20.85
CA GLU A 1009 -29.87 -32.29 -20.90
C GLU A 1009 -29.47 -32.97 -19.59
N ILE A 1010 -30.30 -33.90 -19.13
CA ILE A 1010 -30.05 -34.71 -17.94
C ILE A 1010 -29.10 -35.88 -18.28
N VAL A 1011 -28.08 -36.09 -17.44
CA VAL A 1011 -26.95 -37.00 -17.70
C VAL A 1011 -27.25 -38.45 -17.32
N GLU A 1012 -28.07 -38.65 -16.28
CA GLU A 1012 -28.42 -39.96 -15.70
C GLU A 1012 -29.91 -40.04 -15.39
N ASP A 1013 -30.46 -41.25 -15.34
CA ASP A 1013 -31.87 -41.45 -15.03
C ASP A 1013 -32.19 -40.95 -13.61
N VAL A 1014 -33.17 -40.06 -13.49
CA VAL A 1014 -33.59 -39.51 -12.19
C VAL A 1014 -34.61 -40.46 -11.58
N VAL A 1015 -34.20 -41.19 -10.54
CA VAL A 1015 -35.02 -42.20 -9.88
C VAL A 1015 -35.64 -41.63 -8.60
N SER A 1016 -36.92 -41.91 -8.34
CA SER A 1016 -37.55 -41.51 -7.08
C SER A 1016 -36.97 -42.31 -5.89
N PRO A 1017 -36.55 -41.66 -4.79
CA PRO A 1017 -36.10 -42.34 -3.58
C PRO A 1017 -37.18 -43.22 -2.93
N ARG A 1018 -38.47 -42.90 -3.15
CA ARG A 1018 -39.61 -43.60 -2.53
C ARG A 1018 -40.14 -44.78 -3.36
N SER A 1019 -40.20 -44.65 -4.69
CA SER A 1019 -40.83 -45.66 -5.55
C SER A 1019 -39.85 -46.47 -6.41
N LYS A 1020 -38.55 -46.15 -6.41
CA LYS A 1020 -37.52 -46.72 -7.32
C LYS A 1020 -37.87 -46.67 -8.82
N SER A 1021 -38.90 -45.94 -9.21
CA SER A 1021 -39.29 -45.73 -10.61
C SER A 1021 -38.51 -44.57 -11.22
N ILE A 1022 -38.12 -44.71 -12.49
CA ILE A 1022 -37.48 -43.65 -13.27
C ILE A 1022 -38.51 -42.54 -13.53
N ILE A 1023 -38.25 -41.34 -13.05
CA ILE A 1023 -39.09 -40.15 -13.23
C ILE A 1023 -38.75 -39.45 -14.54
N VAL A 1024 -37.45 -39.38 -14.83
CA VAL A 1024 -36.88 -38.69 -16.00
C VAL A 1024 -35.78 -39.54 -16.58
N ARG A 1025 -35.82 -39.75 -17.91
CA ARG A 1025 -34.80 -40.53 -18.63
C ARG A 1025 -33.60 -39.66 -19.00
N LYS A 1026 -32.43 -40.30 -19.03
CA LYS A 1026 -31.18 -39.75 -19.57
C LYS A 1026 -31.40 -39.15 -20.96
N GLY A 1027 -30.97 -37.89 -21.13
CA GLY A 1027 -31.09 -37.14 -22.39
C GLY A 1027 -32.31 -36.21 -22.48
N GLU A 1028 -33.28 -36.31 -21.58
CA GLU A 1028 -34.41 -35.35 -21.55
C GLU A 1028 -33.94 -33.95 -21.12
N LYS A 1029 -34.56 -32.93 -21.71
CA LYS A 1029 -34.27 -31.53 -21.41
C LYS A 1029 -35.08 -31.05 -20.21
N VAL A 1030 -34.46 -30.28 -19.33
CA VAL A 1030 -35.12 -29.67 -18.18
C VAL A 1030 -36.23 -28.72 -18.68
N ALA A 1031 -37.49 -29.03 -18.37
CA ALA A 1031 -38.67 -28.21 -18.62
C ALA A 1031 -39.40 -27.90 -17.29
N GLU A 1032 -40.20 -26.83 -17.24
CA GLU A 1032 -40.90 -26.41 -16.00
C GLU A 1032 -41.75 -27.55 -15.40
N ASP A 1033 -42.46 -28.29 -16.27
CA ASP A 1033 -43.30 -29.43 -15.91
C ASP A 1033 -42.50 -30.62 -15.36
N LEU A 1034 -41.25 -30.79 -15.81
CA LEU A 1034 -40.33 -31.81 -15.30
C LEU A 1034 -39.84 -31.44 -13.89
N ILE A 1035 -39.57 -30.16 -13.65
CA ILE A 1035 -39.07 -29.65 -12.37
C ILE A 1035 -40.12 -29.88 -11.26
N GLU A 1036 -41.40 -29.63 -11.54
CA GLU A 1036 -42.48 -29.91 -10.58
C GLU A 1036 -42.60 -31.40 -10.25
N LYS A 1037 -42.42 -32.28 -11.24
CA LYS A 1037 -42.40 -33.74 -11.02
C LYS A 1037 -41.24 -34.14 -10.12
N ILE A 1038 -40.03 -33.68 -10.41
CA ILE A 1038 -38.83 -33.97 -9.62
C ILE A 1038 -38.97 -33.46 -8.17
N ARG A 1039 -39.55 -32.27 -7.95
CA ARG A 1039 -39.85 -31.73 -6.61
C ARG A 1039 -40.80 -32.63 -5.82
N LYS A 1040 -41.90 -33.08 -6.45
CA LYS A 1040 -42.90 -33.94 -5.80
C LYS A 1040 -42.34 -35.33 -5.45
N SER A 1041 -41.34 -35.81 -6.19
CA SER A 1041 -40.72 -37.12 -5.99
C SER A 1041 -39.65 -37.17 -4.90
N GLY A 1042 -39.25 -36.02 -4.31
CA GLY A 1042 -38.30 -35.96 -3.19
C GLY A 1042 -36.84 -36.19 -3.57
N VAL A 1043 -36.46 -35.98 -4.84
CA VAL A 1043 -35.05 -36.03 -5.29
C VAL A 1043 -34.34 -34.75 -4.87
N ASN A 1044 -33.09 -34.87 -4.38
CA ASN A 1044 -32.34 -33.72 -3.88
C ASN A 1044 -31.39 -33.09 -4.91
N LYS A 1045 -30.78 -33.91 -5.78
CA LYS A 1045 -29.79 -33.48 -6.78
C LYS A 1045 -30.03 -34.19 -8.11
N VAL A 1046 -29.74 -33.50 -9.22
CA VAL A 1046 -29.83 -34.02 -10.59
C VAL A 1046 -28.55 -33.68 -11.34
N LYS A 1047 -27.99 -34.62 -12.11
CA LYS A 1047 -26.86 -34.34 -12.99
C LYS A 1047 -27.31 -33.80 -14.35
N VAL A 1048 -26.75 -32.67 -14.75
CA VAL A 1048 -27.13 -31.94 -15.95
C VAL A 1048 -25.88 -31.57 -16.76
N LYS A 1049 -25.98 -31.54 -18.09
CA LYS A 1049 -24.88 -31.09 -18.95
C LYS A 1049 -24.81 -29.57 -19.01
N ARG A 1050 -23.63 -29.00 -18.74
CA ARG A 1050 -23.37 -27.56 -18.83
C ARG A 1050 -22.17 -27.29 -19.73
N ALA A 1051 -22.41 -26.59 -20.84
CA ALA A 1051 -21.35 -26.16 -21.76
C ALA A 1051 -20.91 -24.72 -21.47
N TYR A 1052 -19.60 -24.52 -21.26
CA TYR A 1052 -18.97 -23.21 -21.11
C TYR A 1052 -18.27 -22.84 -22.41
N VAL A 1053 -18.54 -21.64 -22.92
CA VAL A 1053 -17.93 -21.15 -24.16
C VAL A 1053 -16.60 -20.49 -23.86
N VAL A 1054 -15.54 -20.89 -24.57
CA VAL A 1054 -14.15 -20.52 -24.33
C VAL A 1054 -13.57 -19.76 -25.53
N PRO A 1055 -12.70 -18.76 -25.33
CA PRO A 1055 -11.96 -18.11 -26.42
C PRO A 1055 -10.97 -19.07 -27.12
N PHE A 1056 -10.76 -18.86 -28.42
CA PHE A 1056 -9.90 -19.71 -29.27
C PHE A 1056 -8.40 -19.73 -28.91
N HIS A 1057 -7.97 -18.83 -28.03
CA HIS A 1057 -6.58 -18.63 -27.60
C HIS A 1057 -6.44 -18.84 -26.09
N ALA A 1058 -7.50 -19.28 -25.41
CA ALA A 1058 -7.46 -19.53 -23.98
C ALA A 1058 -6.75 -20.86 -23.70
N GLU A 1059 -5.79 -20.81 -22.79
CA GLU A 1059 -5.12 -22.01 -22.29
C GLU A 1059 -6.05 -22.75 -21.33
N PHE A 1060 -6.20 -24.07 -21.48
CA PHE A 1060 -7.05 -24.89 -20.62
C PHE A 1060 -6.28 -25.33 -19.38
N LYS A 1061 -6.86 -25.12 -18.18
CA LYS A 1061 -6.28 -25.59 -16.92
C LYS A 1061 -6.76 -26.98 -16.49
N VAL A 1062 -7.73 -27.53 -17.21
CA VAL A 1062 -8.37 -28.81 -16.91
C VAL A 1062 -8.25 -29.76 -18.11
N LYS A 1063 -8.21 -31.05 -17.84
CA LYS A 1063 -8.21 -32.14 -18.82
C LYS A 1063 -9.54 -32.89 -18.78
N GLU A 1064 -9.82 -33.65 -19.84
CA GLU A 1064 -10.98 -34.53 -19.88
C GLU A 1064 -10.87 -35.59 -18.77
N GLY A 1065 -11.97 -35.82 -18.04
CA GLY A 1065 -12.00 -36.69 -16.86
C GLY A 1065 -11.66 -36.00 -15.53
N ASP A 1066 -11.16 -34.76 -15.53
CA ASP A 1066 -10.85 -34.04 -14.29
C ASP A 1066 -12.13 -33.71 -13.51
N ARG A 1067 -12.08 -33.91 -12.18
CA ARG A 1067 -13.13 -33.45 -11.28
C ARG A 1067 -12.91 -31.98 -10.95
N VAL A 1068 -13.92 -31.16 -11.17
CA VAL A 1068 -13.88 -29.72 -10.90
C VAL A 1068 -14.83 -29.33 -9.78
N GLU A 1069 -14.37 -28.41 -8.94
CA GLU A 1069 -15.18 -27.81 -7.88
C GLU A 1069 -15.72 -26.44 -8.31
N ALA A 1070 -16.84 -26.03 -7.74
CA ALA A 1070 -17.40 -24.70 -7.93
C ALA A 1070 -16.36 -23.62 -7.60
N GLY A 1071 -16.20 -22.65 -8.51
CA GLY A 1071 -15.20 -21.59 -8.45
C GLY A 1071 -13.82 -21.95 -8.99
N GLN A 1072 -13.54 -23.21 -9.37
CA GLN A 1072 -12.26 -23.59 -9.97
C GLN A 1072 -12.10 -22.99 -11.37
N GLN A 1073 -10.90 -22.54 -11.71
CA GLN A 1073 -10.56 -22.02 -13.03
C GLN A 1073 -10.55 -23.14 -14.07
N LEU A 1074 -11.34 -23.00 -15.13
CA LEU A 1074 -11.35 -23.90 -16.28
C LEU A 1074 -10.34 -23.45 -17.34
N THR A 1075 -10.15 -22.14 -17.47
CA THR A 1075 -9.21 -21.53 -18.41
C THR A 1075 -8.19 -20.67 -17.68
N GLY A 1076 -7.03 -20.46 -18.31
CA GLY A 1076 -6.13 -19.37 -17.96
C GLY A 1076 -6.90 -18.04 -17.97
N GLY A 1077 -6.65 -17.20 -16.98
CA GLY A 1077 -7.26 -15.87 -16.93
C GLY A 1077 -7.23 -15.29 -15.52
N THR A 1078 -7.69 -14.06 -15.39
CA THR A 1078 -7.95 -13.40 -14.09
C THR A 1078 -9.32 -13.80 -13.57
N ILE A 1079 -9.43 -14.15 -12.29
CA ILE A 1079 -10.72 -14.48 -11.68
C ILE A 1079 -11.50 -13.19 -11.45
N ASN A 1080 -12.82 -13.23 -11.70
CA ASN A 1080 -13.71 -12.15 -11.32
C ASN A 1080 -14.06 -12.27 -9.82
N PRO A 1081 -13.64 -11.32 -8.95
CA PRO A 1081 -13.85 -11.43 -7.51
C PRO A 1081 -15.32 -11.51 -7.09
N HIS A 1082 -16.23 -10.86 -7.82
CA HIS A 1082 -17.67 -10.88 -7.51
C HIS A 1082 -18.31 -12.24 -7.75
N ALA A 1083 -17.92 -12.92 -8.83
CA ALA A 1083 -18.40 -14.25 -9.14
C ALA A 1083 -17.81 -15.26 -8.14
N PHE A 1084 -16.54 -15.09 -7.81
CA PHE A 1084 -15.85 -15.93 -6.84
C PHE A 1084 -16.45 -15.82 -5.43
N LEU A 1085 -16.87 -14.62 -5.01
CA LEU A 1085 -17.58 -14.38 -3.73
C LEU A 1085 -18.89 -15.15 -3.66
N ALA A 1086 -19.65 -15.14 -4.74
CA ALA A 1086 -20.94 -15.82 -4.79
C ALA A 1086 -20.81 -17.35 -4.76
N LEU A 1087 -19.68 -17.90 -5.20
CA LEU A 1087 -19.45 -19.35 -5.33
C LEU A 1087 -18.72 -19.95 -4.12
N ARG A 1088 -17.55 -19.40 -3.73
CA ARG A 1088 -16.71 -19.95 -2.65
C ARG A 1088 -16.78 -19.19 -1.32
N GLY A 1089 -17.52 -18.09 -1.27
CA GLY A 1089 -17.68 -17.28 -0.07
C GLY A 1089 -16.49 -16.37 0.24
N VAL A 1090 -16.50 -15.79 1.43
CA VAL A 1090 -15.64 -14.65 1.80
C VAL A 1090 -14.18 -15.04 1.98
N LYS A 1091 -13.90 -16.10 2.75
CA LYS A 1091 -12.52 -16.52 3.06
C LYS A 1091 -11.73 -16.81 1.77
N ALA A 1092 -12.37 -17.45 0.80
CA ALA A 1092 -11.76 -17.72 -0.50
C ALA A 1092 -11.44 -16.45 -1.29
N VAL A 1093 -12.36 -15.47 -1.35
CA VAL A 1093 -12.11 -14.19 -2.05
C VAL A 1093 -11.02 -13.37 -1.38
N GLN A 1094 -11.01 -13.36 -0.05
CA GLN A 1094 -9.96 -12.68 0.72
C GLN A 1094 -8.58 -13.28 0.42
N ASP A 1095 -8.47 -14.60 0.42
CA ASP A 1095 -7.24 -15.31 0.06
C ASP A 1095 -6.82 -15.03 -1.38
N TYR A 1096 -7.77 -15.08 -2.33
CA TYR A 1096 -7.50 -14.78 -3.74
C TYR A 1096 -6.96 -13.37 -3.92
N LEU A 1097 -7.63 -12.35 -3.35
CA LEU A 1097 -7.19 -10.96 -3.46
C LEU A 1097 -5.82 -10.75 -2.81
N LEU A 1098 -5.59 -11.34 -1.63
CA LEU A 1098 -4.31 -11.24 -0.92
C LEU A 1098 -3.18 -11.84 -1.76
N ARG A 1099 -3.34 -13.08 -2.25
CA ARG A 1099 -2.32 -13.76 -3.06
C ARG A 1099 -2.03 -13.03 -4.35
N GLU A 1100 -3.07 -12.63 -5.09
CA GLU A 1100 -2.91 -11.97 -6.38
C GLU A 1100 -2.16 -10.62 -6.22
N ILE A 1101 -2.54 -9.82 -5.22
CA ILE A 1101 -1.86 -8.55 -4.95
C ILE A 1101 -0.41 -8.82 -4.54
N GLN A 1102 -0.17 -9.74 -3.60
CA GLN A 1102 1.16 -10.04 -3.10
C GLN A 1102 2.10 -10.55 -4.20
N THR A 1103 1.62 -11.42 -5.08
CA THR A 1103 2.38 -11.89 -6.26
C THR A 1103 2.78 -10.73 -7.16
N ILE A 1104 1.90 -9.75 -7.40
CA ILE A 1104 2.22 -8.58 -8.25
C ILE A 1104 3.31 -7.71 -7.62
N TYR A 1105 3.26 -7.47 -6.31
CA TYR A 1105 4.29 -6.69 -5.60
C TYR A 1105 5.64 -7.43 -5.60
N ARG A 1106 5.65 -8.73 -5.31
CA ARG A 1106 6.88 -9.55 -5.28
C ARG A 1106 7.51 -9.74 -6.65
N LEU A 1107 6.73 -9.91 -7.71
CA LEU A 1107 7.24 -9.94 -9.10
C LEU A 1107 7.94 -8.63 -9.52
N GLN A 1108 7.68 -7.52 -8.81
CA GLN A 1108 8.40 -6.26 -9.00
C GLN A 1108 9.54 -6.05 -7.99
N GLY A 1109 9.82 -7.05 -7.15
CA GLY A 1109 10.83 -7.04 -6.09
C GLY A 1109 10.48 -6.08 -4.94
N ILE A 1110 9.19 -5.84 -4.69
CA ILE A 1110 8.73 -4.99 -3.59
C ILE A 1110 8.20 -5.90 -2.48
N ASP A 1111 8.80 -5.78 -1.30
CA ASP A 1111 8.41 -6.56 -0.13
C ASP A 1111 7.40 -5.78 0.71
N ILE A 1112 6.19 -6.32 0.84
CA ILE A 1112 5.13 -5.78 1.70
C ILE A 1112 4.60 -6.92 2.57
N ASN A 1113 4.31 -6.63 3.83
CA ASN A 1113 3.67 -7.61 4.71
C ASN A 1113 2.17 -7.75 4.41
N ASP A 1114 1.69 -8.99 4.39
CA ASP A 1114 0.28 -9.35 4.12
C ASP A 1114 -0.72 -8.55 4.98
N LYS A 1115 -0.36 -8.18 6.23
CA LYS A 1115 -1.28 -7.50 7.17
C LYS A 1115 -1.83 -6.17 6.63
N HIS A 1116 -1.03 -5.47 5.83
CA HIS A 1116 -1.43 -4.20 5.23
C HIS A 1116 -2.52 -4.40 4.19
N ILE A 1117 -2.36 -5.42 3.33
CA ILE A 1117 -3.33 -5.78 2.30
C ILE A 1117 -4.62 -6.32 2.95
N GLU A 1118 -4.48 -7.13 4.00
CA GLU A 1118 -5.59 -7.67 4.79
C GLU A 1118 -6.50 -6.57 5.38
N ILE A 1119 -5.92 -5.46 5.86
CA ILE A 1119 -6.67 -4.31 6.37
C ILE A 1119 -7.53 -3.69 5.26
N ILE A 1120 -6.97 -3.50 4.07
CA ILE A 1120 -7.71 -2.92 2.93
C ILE A 1120 -8.82 -3.88 2.46
N ILE A 1121 -8.52 -5.18 2.36
CA ILE A 1121 -9.51 -6.20 1.99
C ILE A 1121 -10.64 -6.27 3.02
N ARG A 1122 -10.34 -6.14 4.33
CA ARG A 1122 -11.37 -6.04 5.39
C ARG A 1122 -12.31 -4.87 5.13
N GLN A 1123 -11.80 -3.71 4.74
CA GLN A 1123 -12.63 -2.54 4.42
C GLN A 1123 -13.47 -2.73 3.14
N MET A 1124 -12.93 -3.43 2.13
CA MET A 1124 -13.67 -3.76 0.90
C MET A 1124 -14.88 -4.67 1.15
N LEU A 1125 -14.85 -5.48 2.20
CA LEU A 1125 -15.89 -6.45 2.58
C LEU A 1125 -16.69 -6.03 3.82
N ARG A 1126 -16.60 -4.77 4.25
CA ARG A 1126 -17.23 -4.29 5.49
C ARG A 1126 -18.77 -4.30 5.46
N LYS A 1127 -19.40 -4.15 4.29
CA LYS A 1127 -20.85 -3.97 4.15
C LYS A 1127 -21.58 -5.26 3.79
N ARG A 1128 -22.81 -5.37 4.29
CA ARG A 1128 -23.77 -6.45 4.02
C ARG A 1128 -24.99 -5.89 3.29
N ARG A 1129 -25.54 -6.65 2.35
CA ARG A 1129 -26.82 -6.32 1.69
C ARG A 1129 -27.92 -7.17 2.29
N VAL A 1130 -28.89 -6.53 2.93
CA VAL A 1130 -30.04 -7.21 3.55
C VAL A 1130 -30.86 -7.91 2.45
N LYS A 1131 -31.02 -9.23 2.57
CA LYS A 1131 -31.83 -10.06 1.68
C LYS A 1131 -33.25 -10.16 2.22
N ASP A 1132 -33.38 -10.55 3.48
CA ASP A 1132 -34.62 -10.55 4.24
C ASP A 1132 -34.39 -9.78 5.54
N PRO A 1133 -35.12 -8.66 5.79
CA PRO A 1133 -34.98 -7.91 7.03
C PRO A 1133 -35.52 -8.64 8.26
N GLY A 1134 -36.26 -9.74 8.11
CA GLY A 1134 -36.91 -10.40 9.24
C GLY A 1134 -37.82 -9.42 9.99
N ASP A 1135 -37.69 -9.37 11.32
CA ASP A 1135 -38.41 -8.44 12.18
C ASP A 1135 -37.55 -7.24 12.64
N THR A 1136 -36.41 -6.99 11.97
CA THR A 1136 -35.52 -5.84 12.23
C THR A 1136 -36.05 -4.54 11.59
N ASP A 1137 -35.48 -3.39 12.00
CA ASP A 1137 -35.78 -2.09 11.41
C ASP A 1137 -35.09 -1.84 10.05
N LEU A 1138 -34.43 -2.85 9.50
CA LEU A 1138 -33.68 -2.77 8.26
C LEU A 1138 -34.59 -2.90 7.03
N LEU A 1139 -34.17 -2.30 5.90
CA LEU A 1139 -34.91 -2.38 4.66
C LEU A 1139 -34.35 -3.48 3.72
N PRO A 1140 -35.21 -4.21 2.98
CA PRO A 1140 -34.74 -5.16 1.97
C PRO A 1140 -33.87 -4.46 0.92
N GLY A 1141 -32.68 -5.01 0.67
CA GLY A 1141 -31.70 -4.46 -0.28
C GLY A 1141 -30.83 -3.34 0.27
N GLN A 1142 -31.06 -2.87 1.51
CA GLN A 1142 -30.24 -1.87 2.17
C GLN A 1142 -28.81 -2.38 2.38
N LEU A 1143 -27.84 -1.51 2.14
CA LEU A 1143 -26.44 -1.75 2.52
C LEU A 1143 -26.24 -1.27 3.95
N VAL A 1144 -25.84 -2.18 4.83
CA VAL A 1144 -25.59 -1.94 6.25
C VAL A 1144 -24.19 -2.39 6.62
N ASP A 1145 -23.63 -1.80 7.67
CA ASP A 1145 -22.38 -2.30 8.23
C ASP A 1145 -22.59 -3.69 8.84
N ARG A 1146 -21.54 -4.52 8.81
CA ARG A 1146 -21.53 -5.81 9.50
C ARG A 1146 -21.86 -5.63 10.99
N ALA A 1147 -21.23 -4.64 11.63
CA ALA A 1147 -21.42 -4.37 13.05
C ALA A 1147 -22.89 -3.99 13.36
N THR A 1148 -23.48 -3.12 12.56
CA THR A 1148 -24.88 -2.70 12.71
C THR A 1148 -25.85 -3.87 12.54
N LEU A 1149 -25.60 -4.75 11.55
CA LEU A 1149 -26.43 -5.93 11.32
C LEU A 1149 -26.34 -6.91 12.49
N GLU A 1150 -25.13 -7.20 12.98
CA GLU A 1150 -24.92 -8.11 14.10
C GLU A 1150 -25.59 -7.58 15.38
N TYR A 1151 -25.51 -6.26 15.62
CA TYR A 1151 -26.19 -5.60 16.72
C TYR A 1151 -27.72 -5.69 16.62
N GLU A 1152 -28.30 -5.35 15.46
CA GLU A 1152 -29.75 -5.43 15.23
C GLU A 1152 -30.26 -6.86 15.38
N ASN A 1153 -29.51 -7.84 14.86
CA ASN A 1153 -29.86 -9.25 15.02
C ASN A 1153 -29.74 -9.70 16.49
N ALA A 1154 -28.72 -9.25 17.23
CA ALA A 1154 -28.60 -9.56 18.66
C ALA A 1154 -29.76 -8.97 19.47
N ARG A 1155 -30.20 -7.74 19.15
CA ARG A 1155 -31.36 -7.07 19.76
C ARG A 1155 -32.65 -7.85 19.49
N VAL A 1156 -32.88 -8.24 18.24
CA VAL A 1156 -34.08 -8.98 17.83
C VAL A 1156 -34.07 -10.42 18.38
N ARG A 1157 -32.89 -11.05 18.47
CA ARG A 1157 -32.69 -12.35 19.11
C ARG A 1157 -33.02 -12.32 20.60
N ALA A 1158 -32.60 -11.28 21.32
CA ALA A 1158 -32.94 -11.10 22.73
C ALA A 1158 -34.46 -10.96 22.96
N LEU A 1159 -35.19 -10.49 21.95
CA LEU A 1159 -36.65 -10.40 21.95
C LEU A 1159 -37.35 -11.67 21.41
N GLY A 1160 -36.61 -12.73 21.06
CA GLY A 1160 -37.14 -13.98 20.50
C GLY A 1160 -37.73 -13.87 19.09
N LYS A 1161 -37.39 -12.83 18.34
CA LYS A 1161 -37.94 -12.53 17.00
C LYS A 1161 -37.01 -13.01 15.87
N ARG A 1162 -37.47 -12.95 14.61
CA ARG A 1162 -36.69 -13.42 13.45
C ARG A 1162 -35.62 -12.41 13.02
N GLU A 1163 -34.38 -12.88 12.98
CA GLU A 1163 -33.20 -12.11 12.55
C GLU A 1163 -33.23 -11.74 11.06
N ALA A 1164 -32.53 -10.65 10.72
CA ALA A 1164 -32.28 -10.30 9.34
C ALA A 1164 -31.20 -11.19 8.71
N THR A 1165 -31.41 -11.59 7.46
CA THR A 1165 -30.41 -12.30 6.64
C THR A 1165 -29.81 -11.34 5.61
N ALA A 1166 -28.50 -11.41 5.40
CA ALA A 1166 -27.79 -10.50 4.50
C ALA A 1166 -26.60 -11.16 3.79
N ASP A 1167 -26.43 -10.81 2.51
CA ASP A 1167 -25.34 -11.29 1.67
C ASP A 1167 -24.13 -10.34 1.79
N TRP A 1168 -22.92 -10.89 1.67
CA TRP A 1168 -21.70 -10.08 1.61
C TRP A 1168 -21.63 -9.28 0.30
N VAL A 1169 -21.14 -8.05 0.38
CA VAL A 1169 -20.91 -7.22 -0.80
C VAL A 1169 -19.45 -6.82 -0.85
N LEU A 1170 -18.77 -7.26 -1.91
CA LEU A 1170 -17.44 -6.75 -2.24
C LEU A 1170 -17.57 -5.38 -2.89
N MET A 1171 -16.98 -4.36 -2.28
CA MET A 1171 -16.93 -3.00 -2.81
C MET A 1171 -15.50 -2.64 -3.22
N GLY A 1172 -15.37 -1.87 -4.30
CA GLY A 1172 -14.10 -1.21 -4.61
C GLY A 1172 -13.79 -0.11 -3.61
N ILE A 1173 -12.51 0.20 -3.42
CA ILE A 1173 -12.03 1.20 -2.45
C ILE A 1173 -12.74 2.56 -2.61
N MET A 1174 -12.99 3.03 -3.84
CA MET A 1174 -13.71 4.31 -4.04
C MET A 1174 -15.15 4.28 -3.50
N HIS A 1175 -15.89 3.19 -3.74
CA HIS A 1175 -17.25 3.06 -3.25
C HIS A 1175 -17.30 2.80 -1.73
N ALA A 1176 -16.28 2.14 -1.19
CA ALA A 1176 -16.12 1.98 0.26
C ALA A 1176 -15.91 3.33 0.96
N ALA A 1177 -15.05 4.21 0.41
CA ALA A 1177 -14.82 5.56 0.95
C ALA A 1177 -16.08 6.46 0.89
N GLU A 1178 -16.86 6.36 -0.20
CA GLU A 1178 -18.11 7.12 -0.36
C GLU A 1178 -19.23 6.65 0.59
N SER A 1179 -19.18 5.40 1.06
CA SER A 1179 -20.20 4.78 1.92
C SER A 1179 -19.85 4.80 3.42
N THR A 1180 -18.97 5.72 3.80
CA THR A 1180 -18.61 5.99 5.21
C THR A 1180 -19.82 6.53 5.99
N GLU A 1181 -19.83 6.27 7.30
CA GLU A 1181 -20.92 6.73 8.18
C GLU A 1181 -20.86 8.24 8.42
N SER A 1182 -19.66 8.80 8.55
CA SER A 1182 -19.44 10.24 8.63
C SER A 1182 -19.72 10.92 7.29
N TRP A 1183 -20.66 11.86 7.32
CA TRP A 1183 -20.93 12.69 6.16
C TRP A 1183 -19.87 13.78 5.95
N LEU A 1184 -19.17 14.23 7.01
CA LEU A 1184 -18.06 15.18 6.90
C LEU A 1184 -16.89 14.57 6.12
N SER A 1185 -16.53 13.32 6.45
CA SER A 1185 -15.51 12.57 5.75
C SER A 1185 -15.90 12.35 4.28
N ALA A 1186 -17.12 11.90 4.01
CA ALA A 1186 -17.62 11.69 2.65
C ALA A 1186 -17.65 13.00 1.82
N ALA A 1187 -18.02 14.13 2.44
CA ALA A 1187 -18.10 15.43 1.78
C ALA A 1187 -16.73 15.96 1.33
N SER A 1188 -15.64 15.62 2.03
CA SER A 1188 -14.27 16.03 1.71
C SER A 1188 -13.68 15.33 0.46
N PHE A 1189 -14.24 14.18 0.06
CA PHE A 1189 -13.72 13.34 -1.01
C PHE A 1189 -14.14 13.85 -2.39
N GLN A 1190 -15.19 13.33 -3.05
CA GLN A 1190 -15.49 13.69 -4.45
C GLN A 1190 -16.87 14.31 -4.68
N ARG A 1191 -17.90 13.89 -3.94
CA ARG A 1191 -19.30 14.30 -4.17
C ARG A 1191 -19.88 15.11 -3.03
N THR A 1192 -19.23 16.22 -2.70
CA THR A 1192 -19.59 17.09 -1.56
C THR A 1192 -21.08 17.41 -1.51
N THR A 1193 -21.69 17.86 -2.61
CA THR A 1193 -23.13 18.18 -2.61
C THR A 1193 -24.02 16.97 -2.41
N GLN A 1194 -23.72 15.84 -3.04
CA GLN A 1194 -24.53 14.63 -2.88
C GLN A 1194 -24.48 14.12 -1.43
N ALA A 1195 -23.30 14.14 -0.81
CA ALA A 1195 -23.12 13.74 0.58
C ALA A 1195 -23.88 14.67 1.54
N LEU A 1196 -23.80 15.99 1.34
CA LEU A 1196 -24.52 16.97 2.15
C LEU A 1196 -26.04 16.86 1.98
N THR A 1197 -26.54 16.66 0.76
CA THR A 1197 -27.97 16.48 0.50
C THR A 1197 -28.50 15.20 1.15
N ASP A 1198 -27.79 14.07 1.02
CA ASP A 1198 -28.21 12.81 1.67
C ASP A 1198 -28.21 12.93 3.20
N ALA A 1199 -27.19 13.57 3.77
CA ALA A 1199 -27.09 13.81 5.21
C ALA A 1199 -28.22 14.73 5.72
N ALA A 1200 -28.53 15.80 5.00
CA ALA A 1200 -29.60 16.72 5.35
C ALA A 1200 -30.97 16.04 5.31
N ILE A 1201 -31.30 15.28 4.26
CA ILE A 1201 -32.58 14.56 4.14
C ILE A 1201 -32.75 13.55 5.27
N LYS A 1202 -31.70 12.76 5.54
CA LYS A 1202 -31.69 11.73 6.58
C LYS A 1202 -31.54 12.28 8.00
N GLY A 1203 -31.25 13.57 8.18
CA GLY A 1203 -30.96 14.16 9.49
C GLY A 1203 -29.77 13.50 10.20
N LYS A 1204 -28.72 13.16 9.44
CA LYS A 1204 -27.57 12.41 9.97
C LYS A 1204 -26.79 13.26 10.99
N VAL A 1205 -26.49 12.64 12.13
CA VAL A 1205 -25.55 13.17 13.12
C VAL A 1205 -24.17 12.58 12.87
N ASP A 1206 -23.12 13.39 12.95
CA ASP A 1206 -21.74 12.93 12.84
C ASP A 1206 -21.13 12.79 14.24
N HIS A 1207 -20.66 11.60 14.58
CA HIS A 1207 -20.13 11.27 15.90
C HIS A 1207 -18.61 11.49 16.03
N LEU A 1208 -17.94 11.99 14.98
CA LEU A 1208 -16.52 12.39 15.02
C LEU A 1208 -15.59 11.27 15.52
N ILE A 1209 -15.87 10.04 15.06
CA ILE A 1209 -15.15 8.82 15.43
C ILE A 1209 -13.89 8.66 14.56
N GLY A 1210 -13.91 9.17 13.32
CA GLY A 1210 -12.81 9.07 12.38
C GLY A 1210 -11.75 10.14 12.56
N LEU A 1211 -10.58 9.95 11.97
CA LEU A 1211 -9.48 10.91 12.06
C LEU A 1211 -9.81 12.21 11.30
N LYS A 1212 -10.34 12.09 10.08
CA LYS A 1212 -10.55 13.22 9.17
C LYS A 1212 -11.58 14.24 9.67
N GLU A 1213 -12.68 13.79 10.27
CA GLU A 1213 -13.68 14.69 10.84
C GLU A 1213 -13.06 15.61 11.91
N ASN A 1214 -12.19 15.03 12.75
CA ASN A 1214 -11.55 15.76 13.84
C ASN A 1214 -10.51 16.75 13.32
N VAL A 1215 -9.73 16.38 12.30
CA VAL A 1215 -8.82 17.31 11.63
C VAL A 1215 -9.58 18.49 11.01
N ILE A 1216 -10.70 18.22 10.33
CA ILE A 1216 -11.54 19.26 9.70
C ILE A 1216 -12.08 20.25 10.75
N ILE A 1217 -12.52 19.75 11.91
CA ILE A 1217 -13.09 20.56 12.99
C ILE A 1217 -12.00 21.27 13.81
N GLY A 1218 -10.78 20.72 13.85
CA GLY A 1218 -9.68 21.24 14.68
C GLY A 1218 -9.64 20.63 16.08
N ARG A 1219 -10.04 19.37 16.24
CA ARG A 1219 -9.92 18.59 17.48
C ARG A 1219 -8.78 17.58 17.39
N LEU A 1220 -8.28 17.14 18.55
CA LEU A 1220 -7.32 16.02 18.63
C LEU A 1220 -7.90 14.77 17.97
N ILE A 1221 -7.07 14.08 17.19
CA ILE A 1221 -7.47 12.85 16.50
C ILE A 1221 -7.63 11.69 17.51
N PRO A 1222 -8.61 10.79 17.31
CA PRO A 1222 -8.80 9.61 18.17
C PRO A 1222 -7.80 8.47 17.82
N ALA A 1223 -6.51 8.79 17.75
CA ALA A 1223 -5.40 7.86 17.54
C ALA A 1223 -4.14 8.40 18.21
N GLY A 1224 -3.16 7.51 18.43
CA GLY A 1224 -1.92 7.81 19.16
C GLY A 1224 -2.18 8.36 20.55
N THR A 1225 -1.46 9.42 20.92
CA THR A 1225 -1.63 10.15 22.19
C THR A 1225 -3.03 10.74 22.36
N GLY A 1226 -3.68 11.15 21.26
CA GLY A 1226 -5.03 11.69 21.25
C GLY A 1226 -6.12 10.67 21.62
N PHE A 1227 -5.85 9.36 21.49
CA PHE A 1227 -6.78 8.28 21.84
C PHE A 1227 -7.17 8.32 23.32
N PHE A 1228 -6.19 8.53 24.21
CA PHE A 1228 -6.36 8.49 25.66
C PHE A 1228 -6.81 9.84 26.24
N SER A 1229 -6.50 10.96 25.56
CA SER A 1229 -6.98 12.29 25.99
C SER A 1229 -8.52 12.42 26.03
N ARG A 1230 -9.22 11.56 25.27
CA ARG A 1230 -10.69 11.45 25.28
C ARG A 1230 -11.21 10.49 26.34
N ALA A 1231 -10.34 9.64 26.90
CA ALA A 1231 -10.68 8.61 27.86
C ALA A 1231 -10.72 9.17 29.29
N LYS A 1232 -11.76 9.94 29.61
CA LYS A 1232 -12.47 9.75 30.89
C LYS A 1232 -13.38 8.50 30.83
N THR A 1233 -13.05 7.54 29.98
CA THR A 1233 -13.93 6.47 29.50
C THR A 1233 -13.24 5.14 29.71
N ARG A 1234 -13.90 4.25 30.46
CA ARG A 1234 -13.46 2.90 30.84
C ARG A 1234 -12.83 2.12 29.68
N LEU A 1235 -11.74 1.40 29.97
CA LEU A 1235 -11.28 0.26 29.16
C LEU A 1235 -12.47 -0.69 28.98
N ILE A 1236 -12.98 -0.79 27.75
CA ILE A 1236 -14.11 -1.66 27.43
C ILE A 1236 -13.66 -3.10 27.70
N THR A 1237 -14.27 -3.73 28.69
CA THR A 1237 -14.07 -5.16 28.95
C THR A 1237 -14.73 -6.00 27.86
N PRO A 1238 -14.30 -7.27 27.64
CA PRO A 1238 -14.90 -8.14 26.61
C PRO A 1238 -16.42 -8.30 26.77
N GLU A 1239 -16.93 -8.22 28.00
CA GLU A 1239 -18.35 -8.28 28.33
C GLU A 1239 -19.09 -6.99 27.94
N GLU A 1240 -18.49 -5.82 28.15
CA GLU A 1240 -19.05 -4.52 27.75
C GLU A 1240 -18.99 -4.28 26.23
N SER A 1241 -18.09 -4.95 25.50
CA SER A 1241 -18.02 -4.89 24.03
C SER A 1241 -19.28 -5.42 23.33
N LYS A 1242 -20.08 -6.23 24.04
CA LYS A 1242 -21.39 -6.71 23.59
C LYS A 1242 -22.52 -5.71 23.86
N MET A 1243 -22.28 -4.67 24.66
CA MET A 1243 -23.31 -3.80 25.25
C MET A 1243 -23.28 -2.33 24.81
N PHE A 1244 -22.40 -1.88 23.92
CA PHE A 1244 -22.39 -0.47 23.49
C PHE A 1244 -23.16 -0.23 22.18
N PRO A 1245 -24.42 0.23 22.24
CA PRO A 1245 -24.97 1.18 21.28
C PRO A 1245 -24.45 2.58 21.61
N ALA A 1246 -24.13 3.35 20.58
CA ALA A 1246 -24.28 4.80 20.69
C ALA A 1246 -25.79 5.09 20.66
N THR A 1247 -26.40 5.33 21.83
CA THR A 1247 -27.73 5.93 21.93
C THR A 1247 -27.79 6.87 23.13
N SER A 1248 -28.04 8.14 22.83
CA SER A 1248 -28.86 9.13 23.55
C SER A 1248 -29.01 9.05 25.08
N GLU A 1249 -28.76 10.21 25.69
CA GLU A 1249 -29.30 10.69 26.98
C GLU A 1249 -28.76 10.02 28.26
N SER A 1250 -27.73 10.64 28.87
CA SER A 1250 -27.76 11.16 30.25
C SER A 1250 -26.38 11.74 30.64
N GLU A 1251 -26.41 13.02 31.03
CA GLU A 1251 -25.45 13.87 31.78
C GLU A 1251 -23.95 13.89 31.43
#